data_AF-A0A1M7MI25-F1
#
_entry.id   AF-A0A1M7MI25-F1
#
_cell.length_a   1.000
_cell.length_b   1.000
_cell.length_c   1.000
_cell.angle_alpha   90.00
_cell.angle_beta   90.00
_cell.angle_gamma   90.00
#
_symmetry.space_group_name_H-M   'P 1'
#
loop_
_entity.id
_entity.type
_entity.pdbx_description
1 polymer ?
#
loop_
_entity_poly.entity_id
_entity_poly.type
_entity_poly.pdbx_seq_one_letter_code
_entity_poly.pdbx_strand_id
1 'polypeptide(L)'
;MNQFISKGKSVEEAIDKGLKLMQISKQEVDIEILQYDTDGFMGIGKKEAIVKLSKSEQQNTNDKGTQEIADLDKLVENAINETSELESIEIEALKEPSPEDEKEGTAWITNNQLFIKSANNKYATASISEKVWLYKNGQLINKKAILLSEDDEYKIDYEQFTEKSMSWKISIIKSGLEAILDVYPGEKVSYTLQDTPPSEHIKIVLKSQTEIINTLSRQDIIKELENQNITFGLNEMAIEHAIETEEEGRFVIAQGKEAKHGLDGELEVRVDINAENGLVEDEKGNINFKDANIIPNVEVGTIMAILHPPIPGLPGRSVLDEEIPTKKTHELRLVSGKGVDLIEDKIIATESGRPVIEQRGRTVKAMIMSKLVHDGNVNIESGNIRFSGDIEILGEVEENMIVEAGGDIYIHRSISESNITASKSLTAKGNVTNSSLTAGKHHLLVIELGHLLAILEKQLEKMLVIIEQLTSSKAYNSQELKMKGLQPLIILLSEKKFKDFKNTASKYVDIVEKADAYIEEPEWKKVGHDLKTMFLTLSNETITIEKLAILKDLMLELANTTESDVEPNSYITISDTTNSKIYSSGNVNIIGKGCINTKVHSGGQLKVDGILRGGEVYGRLGVKVNEAGAISGTKTLISTASDRSIIIMRAYEGTILRIGDAVRQLFQEEKFIKAKLDENGQIIFE
;
A
#
# COMPACT_ATOMS: atom_id res chain seq x y z
N MET A 1 16.03 -3.11 -39.18
CA MET A 1 14.86 -2.53 -38.49
C MET A 1 14.17 -3.70 -37.81
N ASN A 2 14.37 -3.88 -36.51
CA ASN A 2 14.04 -5.14 -35.85
C ASN A 2 12.65 -5.13 -35.20
N GLN A 3 11.90 -4.04 -35.34
CA GLN A 3 10.55 -3.87 -34.80
C GLN A 3 9.65 -3.20 -35.84
N PHE A 4 8.38 -3.62 -35.88
CA PHE A 4 7.34 -3.10 -36.79
C PHE A 4 6.01 -3.00 -36.03
N ILE A 5 5.19 -1.98 -36.32
CA ILE A 5 3.87 -1.79 -35.68
C ILE A 5 2.77 -1.93 -36.73
N SER A 6 1.78 -2.76 -36.43
CA SER A 6 0.66 -3.10 -37.32
C SER A 6 -0.69 -2.87 -36.63
N LYS A 7 -1.75 -2.69 -37.43
CA LYS A 7 -3.11 -2.38 -36.96
C LYS A 7 -4.18 -3.20 -37.68
N GLY A 8 -5.25 -3.52 -36.97
CA GLY A 8 -6.36 -4.32 -37.48
C GLY A 8 -7.65 -4.11 -36.69
N LYS A 9 -8.76 -4.57 -37.25
CA LYS A 9 -10.09 -4.53 -36.62
C LYS A 9 -10.22 -5.53 -35.47
N SER A 10 -9.37 -6.56 -35.47
CA SER A 10 -9.06 -7.44 -34.34
C SER A 10 -7.54 -7.54 -34.16
N VAL A 11 -7.10 -7.99 -32.98
CA VAL A 11 -5.68 -8.32 -32.69
C VAL A 11 -5.10 -9.30 -33.74
N GLU A 12 -5.87 -10.29 -34.16
CA GLU A 12 -5.45 -11.29 -35.15
C GLU A 12 -5.23 -10.67 -36.54
N GLU A 13 -6.14 -9.81 -37.00
CA GLU A 13 -5.98 -9.09 -38.28
C GLU A 13 -4.77 -8.15 -38.22
N ALA A 14 -4.47 -7.57 -37.05
CA ALA A 14 -3.29 -6.74 -36.84
C ALA A 14 -1.98 -7.55 -36.94
N ILE A 15 -1.95 -8.75 -36.35
CA ILE A 15 -0.81 -9.69 -36.40
C ILE A 15 -0.56 -10.14 -37.84
N ASP A 16 -1.56 -10.69 -38.53
CA ASP A 16 -1.41 -11.26 -39.88
C ASP A 16 -0.97 -10.21 -40.90
N LYS A 17 -1.48 -8.98 -40.81
CA LYS A 17 -1.00 -7.85 -41.63
C LYS A 17 0.48 -7.55 -41.37
N GLY A 18 0.90 -7.54 -40.12
CA GLY A 18 2.28 -7.25 -39.74
C GLY A 18 3.24 -8.32 -40.22
N LEU A 19 2.92 -9.60 -39.98
CA LEU A 19 3.69 -10.75 -40.47
C LEU A 19 3.87 -10.72 -41.99
N LYS A 20 2.77 -10.47 -42.73
CA LYS A 20 2.76 -10.38 -44.19
C LYS A 20 3.56 -9.20 -44.74
N LEU A 21 3.63 -8.09 -44.00
CA LEU A 21 4.45 -6.92 -44.35
C LEU A 21 5.93 -7.13 -44.03
N MET A 22 6.26 -7.88 -42.97
CA MET A 22 7.63 -8.23 -42.59
C MET A 22 8.20 -9.45 -43.36
N GLN A 23 7.34 -10.21 -44.05
CA GLN A 23 7.68 -11.44 -44.80
C GLN A 23 8.32 -12.54 -43.93
N ILE A 24 7.85 -12.69 -42.69
CA ILE A 24 8.34 -13.68 -41.71
C ILE A 24 7.16 -14.37 -41.02
N SER A 25 7.38 -15.58 -40.52
CA SER A 25 6.35 -16.39 -39.87
C SER A 25 6.06 -15.93 -38.44
N LYS A 26 4.92 -16.35 -37.88
CA LYS A 26 4.53 -16.11 -36.48
C LYS A 26 5.49 -16.73 -35.46
N GLN A 27 6.39 -17.62 -35.90
CA GLN A 27 7.39 -18.29 -35.07
C GLN A 27 8.73 -17.53 -35.01
N GLU A 28 8.92 -16.51 -35.86
CA GLU A 28 10.17 -15.72 -35.96
C GLU A 28 10.04 -14.31 -35.35
N VAL A 29 8.91 -14.01 -34.70
CA VAL A 29 8.64 -12.72 -34.07
C VAL A 29 8.05 -12.84 -32.66
N ASP A 30 8.54 -11.97 -31.79
CA ASP A 30 7.92 -11.66 -30.51
C ASP A 30 6.79 -10.64 -30.74
N ILE A 31 5.60 -10.92 -30.19
CA ILE A 31 4.36 -10.15 -30.45
C ILE A 31 3.88 -9.45 -29.17
N GLU A 32 3.92 -8.12 -29.18
CA GLU A 32 3.50 -7.27 -28.08
C GLU A 32 2.19 -6.54 -28.47
N ILE A 33 1.10 -6.81 -27.74
CA ILE A 33 -0.20 -6.15 -27.97
C ILE A 33 -0.18 -4.79 -27.25
N LEU A 34 -0.12 -3.71 -28.01
CA LEU A 34 -0.11 -2.33 -27.49
C LEU A 34 -1.52 -1.78 -27.25
N GLN A 35 -2.52 -2.29 -27.97
CA GLN A 35 -3.92 -1.95 -27.78
C GLN A 35 -4.80 -3.11 -28.28
N TYR A 36 -5.79 -3.52 -27.49
CA TYR A 36 -6.87 -4.40 -27.94
C TYR A 36 -7.92 -3.60 -28.71
N ASP A 37 -8.60 -4.25 -29.65
CA ASP A 37 -9.81 -3.69 -30.26
C ASP A 37 -10.97 -3.63 -29.24
N THR A 38 -11.82 -2.62 -29.38
CA THR A 38 -13.01 -2.47 -28.54
C THR A 38 -14.19 -2.10 -29.43
N ASP A 39 -15.28 -2.88 -29.43
CA ASP A 39 -16.50 -2.52 -30.16
C ASP A 39 -17.28 -1.44 -29.41
N GLY A 40 -17.44 -0.29 -30.08
CA GLY A 40 -18.17 0.86 -29.55
C GLY A 40 -19.69 0.68 -29.69
N PHE A 41 -20.45 1.13 -28.69
CA PHE A 41 -21.91 1.04 -28.69
C PHE A 41 -22.50 1.77 -29.90
N MET A 42 -23.34 1.06 -30.67
CA MET A 42 -23.87 1.52 -31.98
C MET A 42 -22.79 2.03 -32.96
N GLY A 43 -21.56 1.53 -32.88
CA GLY A 43 -20.46 1.87 -33.78
C GLY A 43 -19.71 3.17 -33.44
N ILE A 44 -20.13 3.90 -32.40
CA ILE A 44 -19.42 5.09 -31.92
C ILE A 44 -18.38 4.67 -30.89
N GLY A 45 -17.12 5.06 -31.11
CA GLY A 45 -16.01 4.76 -30.20
C GLY A 45 -15.27 3.43 -30.47
N LYS A 46 -15.51 2.74 -31.60
CA LYS A 46 -14.74 1.54 -31.95
C LYS A 46 -13.24 1.87 -32.08
N LYS A 47 -12.39 1.11 -31.38
CA LYS A 47 -10.92 1.20 -31.49
C LYS A 47 -10.38 0.00 -32.27
N GLU A 48 -9.38 0.25 -33.10
CA GLU A 48 -8.59 -0.80 -33.76
C GLU A 48 -7.57 -1.40 -32.79
N ALA A 49 -7.27 -2.69 -32.96
CA ALA A 49 -6.14 -3.33 -32.29
C ALA A 49 -4.81 -2.83 -32.87
N ILE A 50 -3.79 -2.73 -32.01
CA ILE A 50 -2.45 -2.30 -32.35
C ILE A 50 -1.46 -3.31 -31.76
N VAL A 51 -0.63 -3.90 -32.61
CA VAL A 51 0.42 -4.85 -32.20
C VAL A 51 1.78 -4.43 -32.72
N LYS A 52 2.81 -4.78 -31.95
CA LYS A 52 4.22 -4.56 -32.29
C LYS A 52 4.88 -5.93 -32.44
N LEU A 53 5.52 -6.14 -33.58
CA LEU A 53 6.23 -7.37 -33.94
C LEU A 53 7.73 -7.09 -33.89
N SER A 54 8.49 -7.88 -33.15
CA SER A 54 9.94 -7.78 -33.04
C SER A 54 10.60 -9.04 -33.57
N LYS A 55 11.56 -8.94 -34.49
CA LYS A 55 12.21 -10.15 -35.05
C LYS A 55 13.17 -10.76 -34.02
N SER A 56 12.97 -12.03 -33.71
CA SER A 56 13.79 -12.78 -32.74
C SER A 56 15.02 -13.40 -33.42
N GLU A 57 16.16 -13.42 -32.74
CA GLU A 57 17.41 -14.05 -33.20
C GLU A 57 17.78 -15.21 -32.26
N GLN A 58 17.67 -16.44 -32.75
CA GLN A 58 18.02 -17.65 -31.98
C GLN A 58 19.34 -18.26 -32.45
N GLN A 59 20.19 -18.65 -31.49
CA GLN A 59 21.27 -19.62 -31.70
C GLN A 59 20.94 -20.95 -31.00
N ASN A 60 20.58 -21.93 -31.83
CA ASN A 60 20.87 -23.37 -31.75
C ASN A 60 21.72 -23.89 -30.57
N THR A 61 21.47 -25.08 -30.00
CA THR A 61 20.65 -26.22 -30.51
C THR A 61 20.24 -27.20 -29.40
N ASN A 62 19.00 -27.71 -29.52
CA ASN A 62 18.52 -29.08 -29.22
C ASN A 62 18.56 -29.58 -27.75
N ASP A 63 17.65 -30.45 -27.29
CA ASP A 63 16.57 -31.20 -27.97
C ASP A 63 15.32 -31.41 -27.05
N LYS A 64 14.20 -31.89 -27.61
CA LYS A 64 12.87 -32.29 -27.03
C LYS A 64 12.73 -32.35 -25.48
N GLY A 65 11.63 -31.91 -24.85
CA GLY A 65 10.19 -31.98 -25.21
C GLY A 65 9.50 -33.13 -24.43
N THR A 66 8.27 -33.06 -23.89
CA THR A 66 7.18 -32.04 -23.90
C THR A 66 6.42 -32.13 -22.52
N GLN A 67 5.13 -31.83 -22.22
CA GLN A 67 3.90 -31.45 -22.96
C GLN A 67 2.92 -30.53 -22.14
N GLU A 68 1.68 -30.97 -21.85
CA GLU A 68 0.52 -30.24 -21.27
C GLU A 68 0.34 -30.56 -19.76
N ILE A 69 -0.18 -29.69 -18.85
CA ILE A 69 -1.40 -28.84 -18.77
C ILE A 69 -2.66 -29.61 -18.32
N ALA A 70 -3.44 -28.98 -17.44
CA ALA A 70 -4.33 -29.60 -16.46
C ALA A 70 -5.85 -29.57 -16.82
N ASP A 71 -6.51 -30.71 -16.62
CA ASP A 71 -7.70 -30.90 -15.77
C ASP A 71 -8.83 -29.85 -15.74
N LEU A 72 -10.05 -30.23 -16.16
CA LEU A 72 -11.13 -30.71 -15.25
C LEU A 72 -12.53 -30.81 -15.89
N ASP A 73 -13.30 -31.82 -15.45
CA ASP A 73 -14.77 -31.84 -15.24
C ASP A 73 -15.68 -30.95 -16.13
N LYS A 74 -16.58 -31.51 -16.96
CA LYS A 74 -17.65 -32.45 -16.53
C LYS A 74 -18.46 -33.04 -17.71
N LEU A 75 -19.23 -34.08 -17.38
CA LEU A 75 -20.11 -34.91 -18.24
C LEU A 75 -19.31 -35.85 -19.17
N VAL A 76 -19.19 -37.17 -18.90
CA VAL A 76 -20.24 -38.21 -18.72
C VAL A 76 -21.02 -38.36 -20.03
N GLU A 77 -21.12 -39.53 -20.68
CA GLU A 77 -21.33 -40.88 -20.13
C GLU A 77 -20.81 -41.97 -21.10
N ASN A 78 -20.05 -42.97 -20.62
CA ASN A 78 -20.05 -44.40 -21.03
C ASN A 78 -18.80 -45.18 -20.55
N ALA A 79 -19.02 -46.38 -20.01
CA ALA A 79 -18.07 -47.50 -19.89
C ALA A 79 -16.63 -47.22 -19.37
N ILE A 80 -16.48 -47.19 -18.04
CA ILE A 80 -15.26 -47.65 -17.36
C ILE A 80 -15.62 -48.92 -16.58
N ASN A 81 -14.75 -49.92 -16.62
CA ASN A 81 -14.98 -51.23 -16.00
C ASN A 81 -14.57 -51.25 -14.52
N GLU A 82 -15.35 -51.98 -13.73
CA GLU A 82 -14.96 -52.65 -12.48
C GLU A 82 -13.78 -53.62 -12.72
N THR A 83 -12.90 -54.03 -11.80
CA THR A 83 -12.53 -53.69 -10.39
C THR A 83 -11.07 -54.26 -10.22
N SER A 84 -10.39 -54.47 -9.08
CA SER A 84 -10.76 -54.73 -7.68
C SER A 84 -9.54 -54.58 -6.75
N GLU A 85 -9.79 -54.40 -5.46
CA GLU A 85 -8.90 -54.88 -4.38
C GLU A 85 -9.57 -56.04 -3.61
N LEU A 86 -8.85 -56.62 -2.64
CA LEU A 86 -9.21 -57.82 -1.87
C LEU A 86 -10.21 -57.47 -0.71
N GLU A 87 -10.83 -58.37 0.07
CA GLU A 87 -10.44 -59.72 0.53
C GLU A 87 -11.67 -60.52 1.10
N SER A 88 -11.43 -61.49 2.01
CA SER A 88 -12.33 -62.23 2.94
C SER A 88 -13.22 -63.42 2.49
N ILE A 89 -12.61 -64.61 2.49
CA ILE A 89 -12.98 -65.88 3.19
C ILE A 89 -14.48 -66.17 3.54
N GLU A 90 -15.06 -67.29 3.04
CA GLU A 90 -15.63 -68.39 3.88
C GLU A 90 -16.03 -69.70 3.12
N ILE A 91 -15.38 -70.82 3.51
CA ILE A 91 -15.83 -72.22 3.80
C ILE A 91 -16.94 -72.95 2.97
N GLU A 92 -16.62 -74.21 2.57
CA GLU A 92 -17.47 -75.35 2.11
C GLU A 92 -18.28 -75.23 0.79
N ALA A 93 -18.52 -76.28 -0.02
CA ALA A 93 -18.56 -77.72 0.25
C ALA A 93 -18.08 -78.63 -0.92
N LEU A 94 -18.05 -79.95 -0.69
CA LEU A 94 -17.56 -81.02 -1.58
C LEU A 94 -18.43 -81.33 -2.83
N LYS A 95 -17.78 -81.59 -3.98
CA LYS A 95 -18.06 -82.77 -4.83
C LYS A 95 -17.06 -83.01 -5.97
N GLU A 96 -16.61 -84.26 -6.07
CA GLU A 96 -15.93 -84.90 -7.21
C GLU A 96 -16.90 -85.86 -7.94
N PRO A 97 -16.57 -86.44 -9.12
CA PRO A 97 -15.72 -85.93 -10.22
C PRO A 97 -16.35 -86.20 -11.62
N SER A 98 -15.50 -86.26 -12.67
CA SER A 98 -15.73 -86.70 -14.07
C SER A 98 -16.32 -85.65 -15.04
N PRO A 99 -15.95 -85.67 -16.35
CA PRO A 99 -15.26 -86.75 -17.08
C PRO A 99 -13.89 -86.39 -17.73
N GLU A 100 -13.17 -87.47 -18.07
CA GLU A 100 -12.28 -87.69 -19.25
C GLU A 100 -10.95 -86.92 -19.43
N ASP A 101 -9.90 -87.67 -19.84
CA ASP A 101 -8.57 -87.19 -20.23
C ASP A 101 -8.59 -86.52 -21.62
N GLU A 102 -8.40 -85.20 -21.69
CA GLU A 102 -7.60 -84.61 -22.77
C GLU A 102 -6.37 -83.92 -22.18
N LYS A 103 -5.20 -84.19 -22.76
CA LYS A 103 -3.92 -83.65 -22.29
C LYS A 103 -3.54 -82.49 -23.20
N GLU A 104 -3.41 -81.31 -22.63
CA GLU A 104 -2.98 -80.10 -23.34
C GLU A 104 -1.51 -79.76 -23.03
N GLY A 105 -0.88 -78.99 -23.93
CA GLY A 105 0.50 -78.57 -23.80
C GLY A 105 0.66 -77.55 -22.67
N THR A 106 1.56 -77.80 -21.72
CA THR A 106 1.76 -76.96 -20.53
C THR A 106 3.23 -76.63 -20.31
N ALA A 107 3.49 -75.46 -19.75
CA ALA A 107 4.80 -75.04 -19.27
C ALA A 107 4.71 -74.59 -17.81
N TRP A 108 5.82 -74.73 -17.07
CA TRP A 108 5.95 -74.26 -15.69
C TRP A 108 7.38 -73.83 -15.39
N ILE A 109 7.55 -73.06 -14.33
CA ILE A 109 8.86 -72.68 -13.80
C ILE A 109 8.98 -73.26 -12.40
N THR A 110 10.04 -74.02 -12.15
CA THR A 110 10.44 -74.37 -10.79
C THR A 110 11.95 -74.51 -10.67
N ASN A 111 12.52 -74.16 -9.51
CA ASN A 111 13.96 -74.26 -9.24
C ASN A 111 14.82 -73.53 -10.30
N ASN A 112 14.41 -72.32 -10.70
CA ASN A 112 15.01 -71.52 -11.78
C ASN A 112 15.03 -72.17 -13.19
N GLN A 113 14.34 -73.29 -13.41
CA GLN A 113 14.27 -73.97 -14.70
C GLN A 113 12.88 -73.86 -15.34
N LEU A 114 12.87 -73.61 -16.65
CA LEU A 114 11.66 -73.67 -17.48
C LEU A 114 11.44 -75.12 -17.92
N PHE A 115 10.30 -75.68 -17.54
CA PHE A 115 9.84 -76.99 -18.00
C PHE A 115 8.69 -76.82 -19.00
N ILE A 116 8.68 -77.68 -20.00
CA ILE A 116 7.69 -77.71 -21.07
C ILE A 116 7.25 -79.16 -21.21
N LYS A 117 5.95 -79.36 -21.45
CA LYS A 117 5.35 -80.67 -21.72
C LYS A 117 4.39 -80.53 -22.90
N SER A 118 4.71 -81.14 -24.03
CA SER A 118 3.88 -81.04 -25.23
C SER A 118 2.68 -81.96 -25.17
N ALA A 119 1.67 -81.65 -25.97
CA ALA A 119 0.61 -82.58 -26.34
C ALA A 119 0.24 -82.40 -27.81
N ASN A 120 -0.34 -83.44 -28.42
CA ASN A 120 -0.40 -83.68 -29.87
C ASN A 120 -1.18 -82.65 -30.73
N ASN A 121 -1.58 -81.48 -30.20
CA ASN A 121 -2.18 -80.40 -31.00
C ASN A 121 -2.03 -78.97 -30.43
N LYS A 122 -1.29 -78.74 -29.33
CA LYS A 122 -1.23 -77.42 -28.65
C LYS A 122 0.17 -77.15 -28.07
N TYR A 123 0.78 -76.03 -28.45
CA TYR A 123 2.04 -75.55 -27.87
C TYR A 123 1.76 -74.64 -26.67
N ALA A 124 2.55 -74.79 -25.61
CA ALA A 124 2.55 -73.83 -24.51
C ALA A 124 3.17 -72.49 -24.96
N THR A 125 2.88 -71.41 -24.24
CA THR A 125 3.37 -70.07 -24.54
C THR A 125 3.94 -69.35 -23.32
N ALA A 126 4.89 -68.46 -23.55
CA ALA A 126 5.44 -67.57 -22.54
C ALA A 126 5.29 -66.09 -22.94
N SER A 127 5.10 -65.25 -21.93
CA SER A 127 5.40 -63.82 -21.93
C SER A 127 6.48 -63.52 -20.88
N ILE A 128 7.25 -62.44 -21.06
CA ILE A 128 8.41 -62.12 -20.21
C ILE A 128 8.19 -60.75 -19.54
N SER A 129 8.54 -60.60 -18.26
CA SER A 129 8.61 -59.31 -17.58
C SER A 129 9.81 -58.47 -18.04
N GLU A 130 9.91 -57.23 -17.56
CA GLU A 130 11.16 -56.48 -17.64
C GLU A 130 12.27 -57.19 -16.85
N LYS A 131 13.54 -56.83 -17.14
CA LYS A 131 14.78 -57.36 -16.52
C LYS A 131 15.06 -58.86 -16.72
N VAL A 132 14.34 -59.54 -17.61
CA VAL A 132 14.52 -60.96 -17.94
C VAL A 132 14.79 -61.15 -19.44
N TRP A 133 15.72 -62.06 -19.76
CA TRP A 133 16.12 -62.44 -21.11
C TRP A 133 15.94 -63.94 -21.31
N LEU A 134 15.13 -64.34 -22.29
CA LEU A 134 14.97 -65.76 -22.67
C LEU A 134 15.74 -66.05 -23.96
N TYR A 135 16.65 -67.00 -23.89
CA TYR A 135 17.37 -67.53 -25.04
C TYR A 135 16.74 -68.86 -25.45
N LYS A 136 16.56 -69.07 -26.76
CA LYS A 136 16.13 -70.33 -27.39
C LYS A 136 17.19 -70.77 -28.39
N ASN A 137 17.73 -71.98 -28.23
CA ASN A 137 18.83 -72.53 -29.03
C ASN A 137 20.01 -71.53 -29.17
N GLY A 138 20.35 -70.86 -28.06
CA GLY A 138 21.38 -69.82 -28.00
C GLY A 138 21.01 -68.44 -28.57
N GLN A 139 19.84 -68.26 -29.20
CA GLN A 139 19.40 -66.96 -29.73
C GLN A 139 18.44 -66.25 -28.76
N LEU A 140 18.67 -64.95 -28.51
CA LEU A 140 17.81 -64.12 -27.66
C LEU A 140 16.43 -63.90 -28.32
N ILE A 141 15.35 -64.17 -27.58
CA ILE A 141 13.98 -64.00 -28.07
C ILE A 141 13.47 -62.60 -27.73
N ASN A 142 13.19 -61.80 -28.76
CA ASN A 142 12.62 -60.45 -28.61
C ASN A 142 11.19 -60.40 -29.22
N LYS A 143 10.30 -61.26 -28.72
CA LYS A 143 8.89 -61.37 -29.15
C LYS A 143 7.95 -61.33 -27.94
N LYS A 144 6.86 -60.56 -28.02
CA LYS A 144 5.89 -60.38 -26.91
C LYS A 144 5.17 -61.66 -26.49
N ALA A 145 5.02 -62.61 -27.40
CA ALA A 145 4.52 -63.96 -27.14
C ALA A 145 5.47 -64.98 -27.75
N ILE A 146 5.79 -66.02 -26.99
CA ILE A 146 6.86 -66.97 -27.29
C ILE A 146 6.28 -68.37 -27.28
N LEU A 147 6.41 -69.10 -28.39
CA LEU A 147 6.00 -70.50 -28.47
C LEU A 147 7.08 -71.40 -27.84
N LEU A 148 6.63 -72.29 -26.96
CA LEU A 148 7.44 -73.24 -26.22
C LEU A 148 7.26 -74.65 -26.79
N SER A 149 8.37 -75.32 -27.11
CA SER A 149 8.43 -76.72 -27.59
C SER A 149 9.42 -77.52 -26.76
N GLU A 150 9.22 -78.84 -26.64
CA GLU A 150 10.20 -79.75 -26.03
C GLU A 150 11.47 -79.94 -26.88
N ASP A 151 11.40 -79.71 -28.19
CA ASP A 151 12.53 -79.88 -29.13
C ASP A 151 13.60 -78.78 -29.04
N ASP A 152 13.39 -77.75 -28.21
CA ASP A 152 14.17 -76.51 -28.19
C ASP A 152 14.80 -76.26 -26.80
N GLU A 153 16.07 -75.85 -26.76
CA GLU A 153 16.79 -75.54 -25.53
C GLU A 153 16.50 -74.11 -25.08
N TYR A 154 15.98 -73.94 -23.85
CA TYR A 154 15.66 -72.64 -23.28
C TYR A 154 16.56 -72.29 -22.09
N LYS A 155 17.18 -71.10 -22.12
CA LYS A 155 17.89 -70.52 -20.97
C LYS A 155 17.24 -69.20 -20.56
N ILE A 156 16.82 -69.10 -19.31
CA ILE A 156 16.45 -67.83 -18.68
C ILE A 156 17.71 -67.18 -18.11
N ASP A 157 17.89 -65.88 -18.36
CA ASP A 157 18.88 -65.02 -17.73
C ASP A 157 18.17 -63.77 -17.19
N TYR A 158 18.68 -63.14 -16.13
CA TYR A 158 18.02 -61.98 -15.53
C TYR A 158 18.97 -61.12 -14.70
N GLU A 159 18.62 -59.85 -14.53
CA GLU A 159 19.36 -58.91 -13.68
C GLU A 159 19.25 -59.36 -12.21
N GLN A 160 20.37 -59.76 -11.60
CA GLN A 160 20.36 -60.38 -10.27
C GLN A 160 20.04 -59.36 -9.15
N PHE A 161 20.49 -58.12 -9.30
CA PHE A 161 20.17 -57.01 -8.40
C PHE A 161 20.34 -55.67 -9.10
N THR A 162 19.73 -54.61 -8.54
CA THR A 162 20.08 -53.22 -8.80
C THR A 162 20.37 -52.48 -7.51
N GLU A 163 21.38 -51.61 -7.53
CA GLU A 163 21.81 -50.78 -6.40
C GLU A 163 21.63 -49.29 -6.70
N LYS A 164 20.90 -48.59 -5.82
CA LYS A 164 20.89 -47.13 -5.65
C LYS A 164 21.87 -46.80 -4.54
N SER A 165 22.97 -46.12 -4.85
CA SER A 165 23.91 -45.63 -3.83
C SER A 165 23.22 -44.64 -2.90
N MET A 166 23.53 -44.67 -1.60
CA MET A 166 23.08 -43.62 -0.68
C MET A 166 23.66 -42.26 -1.08
N SER A 167 23.00 -41.19 -0.66
CA SER A 167 23.57 -39.83 -0.70
C SER A 167 23.12 -39.01 0.49
N TRP A 168 23.92 -38.03 0.89
CA TRP A 168 23.59 -37.12 2.00
C TRP A 168 24.31 -35.79 1.78
N LYS A 169 23.86 -34.75 2.48
CA LYS A 169 24.50 -33.42 2.48
C LYS A 169 24.16 -32.66 3.74
N ILE A 170 25.10 -31.83 4.21
CA ILE A 170 24.83 -30.80 5.21
C ILE A 170 24.57 -29.48 4.48
N SER A 171 23.49 -28.78 4.86
CA SER A 171 23.06 -27.50 4.29
C SER A 171 22.69 -26.52 5.40
N ILE A 172 23.35 -25.36 5.42
CA ILE A 172 23.03 -24.27 6.33
C ILE A 172 21.85 -23.47 5.78
N ILE A 173 20.81 -23.25 6.59
CA ILE A 173 19.60 -22.50 6.24
C ILE A 173 19.31 -21.38 7.24
N LYS A 174 18.18 -20.66 7.04
CA LYS A 174 17.72 -19.53 7.90
C LYS A 174 18.84 -18.52 8.20
N SER A 175 19.62 -18.16 7.16
CA SER A 175 20.74 -17.21 7.25
C SER A 175 21.78 -17.56 8.33
N GLY A 176 22.05 -18.85 8.55
CA GLY A 176 23.02 -19.33 9.52
C GLY A 176 22.43 -19.79 10.86
N LEU A 177 21.11 -19.79 11.02
CA LEU A 177 20.47 -20.23 12.27
C LEU A 177 20.29 -21.75 12.39
N GLU A 178 20.33 -22.53 11.31
CA GLU A 178 20.18 -24.00 11.37
C GLU A 178 21.11 -24.69 10.36
N ALA A 179 21.78 -25.76 10.80
CA ALA A 179 22.41 -26.73 9.91
C ALA A 179 21.53 -27.97 9.82
N ILE A 180 21.21 -28.36 8.58
CA ILE A 180 20.35 -29.51 8.29
C ILE A 180 21.12 -30.55 7.50
N LEU A 181 21.02 -31.79 7.97
CA LEU A 181 21.48 -32.99 7.29
C LEU A 181 20.29 -33.59 6.54
N ASP A 182 20.35 -33.56 5.21
CA ASP A 182 19.43 -34.30 4.34
C ASP A 182 20.07 -35.67 4.05
N VAL A 183 19.37 -36.78 4.34
CA VAL A 183 19.85 -38.17 4.15
C VAL A 183 18.93 -38.91 3.20
N TYR A 184 19.51 -39.57 2.19
CA TYR A 184 18.83 -40.42 1.23
C TYR A 184 19.50 -41.81 1.28
N PRO A 185 18.93 -42.78 2.03
CA PRO A 185 19.48 -44.14 2.10
C PRO A 185 19.62 -44.79 0.72
N GLY A 186 20.58 -45.71 0.62
CA GLY A 186 20.73 -46.57 -0.55
C GLY A 186 19.74 -47.72 -0.54
N GLU A 187 19.51 -48.31 -1.70
CA GLU A 187 18.60 -49.44 -1.87
C GLU A 187 19.28 -50.52 -2.72
N LYS A 188 19.28 -51.76 -2.24
CA LYS A 188 19.67 -52.94 -3.03
C LYS A 188 18.43 -53.79 -3.27
N VAL A 189 17.90 -53.72 -4.50
CA VAL A 189 16.78 -54.56 -4.93
C VAL A 189 17.36 -55.82 -5.56
N SER A 190 17.28 -56.95 -4.87
CA SER A 190 17.67 -58.26 -5.38
C SER A 190 16.49 -58.97 -6.04
N TYR A 191 16.73 -59.71 -7.12
CA TYR A 191 15.70 -60.38 -7.91
C TYR A 191 15.88 -61.91 -7.93
N THR A 192 14.76 -62.63 -7.90
CA THR A 192 14.69 -64.09 -7.99
C THR A 192 13.59 -64.50 -8.95
N LEU A 193 13.74 -65.62 -9.64
CA LEU A 193 12.69 -66.10 -10.55
C LEU A 193 11.48 -66.60 -9.76
N GLN A 194 10.27 -66.22 -10.16
CA GLN A 194 9.05 -66.68 -9.50
C GLN A 194 8.62 -68.05 -10.03
N ASP A 195 8.69 -69.07 -9.17
CA ASP A 195 8.09 -70.39 -9.43
C ASP A 195 6.62 -70.24 -9.86
N THR A 196 6.26 -70.85 -10.98
CA THR A 196 4.99 -70.65 -11.71
C THR A 196 4.43 -72.03 -12.07
N PRO A 197 3.18 -72.38 -11.68
CA PRO A 197 2.64 -73.72 -11.89
C PRO A 197 2.32 -74.03 -13.37
N PRO A 198 2.09 -75.32 -13.73
CA PRO A 198 1.72 -75.75 -15.08
C PRO A 198 0.52 -75.01 -15.66
N SER A 199 0.74 -74.34 -16.80
CA SER A 199 -0.25 -73.54 -17.53
C SER A 199 0.01 -73.59 -19.04
N GLU A 200 -1.01 -73.36 -19.85
CA GLU A 200 -0.84 -73.11 -21.30
C GLU A 200 -0.07 -71.82 -21.58
N HIS A 201 -0.27 -70.81 -20.73
CA HIS A 201 0.44 -69.53 -20.80
C HIS A 201 1.09 -69.24 -19.46
N ILE A 202 2.41 -69.13 -19.46
CA ILE A 202 3.19 -68.66 -18.31
C ILE A 202 3.64 -67.22 -18.55
N LYS A 203 3.64 -66.43 -17.48
CA LYS A 203 4.33 -65.14 -17.44
C LYS A 203 5.61 -65.33 -16.62
N ILE A 204 6.75 -65.17 -17.26
CA ILE A 204 8.06 -65.22 -16.57
C ILE A 204 8.21 -63.92 -15.80
N VAL A 205 8.17 -64.00 -14.46
CA VAL A 205 8.18 -62.86 -13.53
C VAL A 205 9.32 -63.00 -12.53
N LEU A 206 9.90 -61.88 -12.11
CA LEU A 206 10.85 -61.80 -11.00
C LEU A 206 10.14 -61.39 -9.72
N LYS A 207 10.41 -62.10 -8.63
CA LYS A 207 10.15 -61.63 -7.26
C LYS A 207 11.34 -60.80 -6.80
N SER A 208 11.07 -59.54 -6.42
CA SER A 208 12.05 -58.64 -5.81
C SER A 208 12.07 -58.75 -4.29
N GLN A 209 13.20 -58.38 -3.70
CA GLN A 209 13.36 -58.07 -2.28
C GLN A 209 14.31 -56.87 -2.15
N THR A 210 13.89 -55.83 -1.43
CA THR A 210 14.70 -54.63 -1.18
C THR A 210 15.41 -54.72 0.17
N GLU A 211 16.68 -54.36 0.21
CA GLU A 211 17.49 -54.15 1.39
C GLU A 211 17.90 -52.67 1.43
N ILE A 212 17.65 -51.98 2.54
CA ILE A 212 18.05 -50.58 2.73
C ILE A 212 19.50 -50.54 3.20
N ILE A 213 20.29 -49.61 2.63
CA ILE A 213 21.72 -49.47 2.89
C ILE A 213 22.01 -48.02 3.31
N ASN A 214 22.07 -47.80 4.62
CA ASN A 214 22.66 -46.59 5.19
C ASN A 214 24.07 -46.92 5.71
N THR A 215 25.09 -46.21 5.21
CA THR A 215 26.49 -46.33 5.63
C THR A 215 27.06 -45.02 6.14
N LEU A 216 26.19 -44.04 6.44
CA LEU A 216 26.58 -42.74 6.97
C LEU A 216 27.16 -42.90 8.38
N SER A 217 28.43 -42.55 8.58
CA SER A 217 29.03 -42.61 9.91
C SER A 217 29.05 -41.24 10.60
N ARG A 218 29.06 -41.25 11.94
CA ARG A 218 29.26 -40.04 12.74
C ARG A 218 30.58 -39.33 12.44
N GLN A 219 31.60 -40.05 11.96
CA GLN A 219 32.87 -39.45 11.56
C GLN A 219 32.73 -38.62 10.26
N ASP A 220 31.90 -39.05 9.32
CA ASP A 220 31.63 -38.30 8.09
C ASP A 220 30.84 -37.03 8.39
N ILE A 221 29.81 -37.12 9.25
CA ILE A 221 29.01 -35.97 9.70
C ILE A 221 29.90 -34.96 10.45
N ILE A 222 30.68 -35.39 11.43
CA ILE A 222 31.58 -34.48 12.20
C ILE A 222 32.60 -33.82 11.28
N LYS A 223 33.23 -34.57 10.37
CA LYS A 223 34.21 -34.03 9.43
C LYS A 223 33.61 -32.99 8.48
N GLU A 224 32.36 -33.18 8.05
CA GLU A 224 31.68 -32.20 7.18
C GLU A 224 31.17 -30.98 7.97
N LEU A 225 30.77 -31.15 9.23
CA LEU A 225 30.54 -30.02 10.16
C LEU A 225 31.82 -29.18 10.33
N GLU A 226 32.97 -29.83 10.54
CA GLU A 226 34.29 -29.18 10.60
C GLU A 226 34.64 -28.46 9.28
N ASN A 227 34.47 -29.11 8.12
CA ASN A 227 34.68 -28.50 6.80
C ASN A 227 33.85 -27.22 6.60
N GLN A 228 32.59 -27.24 7.05
CA GLN A 228 31.66 -26.11 6.95
C GLN A 228 31.78 -25.11 8.12
N ASN A 229 32.70 -25.33 9.08
CA ASN A 229 32.91 -24.52 10.30
C ASN A 229 31.69 -24.46 11.24
N ILE A 230 30.80 -25.44 11.15
CA ILE A 230 29.60 -25.55 11.99
C ILE A 230 30.03 -26.04 13.39
N THR A 231 30.05 -25.12 14.33
CA THR A 231 30.71 -25.29 15.65
C THR A 231 29.81 -24.95 16.83
N PHE A 232 28.66 -24.28 16.59
CA PHE A 232 27.73 -23.86 17.64
C PHE A 232 26.38 -24.60 17.54
N GLY A 233 25.86 -25.02 18.69
CA GLY A 233 24.48 -25.52 18.81
C GLY A 233 24.25 -26.93 18.26
N LEU A 234 25.27 -27.78 18.21
CA LEU A 234 25.17 -29.17 17.71
C LEU A 234 24.12 -29.99 18.48
N ASN A 235 23.33 -30.76 17.74
CA ASN A 235 22.23 -31.59 18.22
C ASN A 235 22.56 -33.07 18.03
N GLU A 236 23.32 -33.62 18.98
CA GLU A 236 23.82 -35.02 18.95
C GLU A 236 22.71 -36.05 18.78
N MET A 237 21.51 -35.81 19.32
CA MET A 237 20.36 -36.72 19.15
C MET A 237 19.86 -36.77 17.70
N ALA A 238 19.88 -35.65 16.98
CA ALA A 238 19.52 -35.63 15.56
C ALA A 238 20.63 -36.21 14.67
N ILE A 239 21.89 -36.18 15.12
CA ILE A 239 23.01 -36.84 14.42
C ILE A 239 22.86 -38.37 14.54
N GLU A 240 22.58 -38.90 15.73
CA GLU A 240 22.41 -40.34 15.93
C GLU A 240 21.20 -40.90 15.15
N HIS A 241 20.03 -40.23 15.21
CA HIS A 241 18.86 -40.62 14.40
C HIS A 241 19.11 -40.57 12.88
N ALA A 242 20.00 -39.69 12.39
CA ALA A 242 20.34 -39.61 10.97
C ALA A 242 21.25 -40.76 10.49
N ILE A 243 21.99 -41.38 11.41
CA ILE A 243 22.81 -42.57 11.16
C ILE A 243 21.94 -43.83 11.15
N GLU A 244 20.92 -43.88 12.00
CA GLU A 244 19.99 -45.02 12.12
C GLU A 244 18.80 -44.98 11.13
N THR A 245 18.66 -43.94 10.30
CA THR A 245 17.49 -43.83 9.39
C THR A 245 17.51 -44.84 8.25
N GLU A 246 16.37 -45.53 8.07
CA GLU A 246 16.07 -46.37 6.90
C GLU A 246 15.23 -45.62 5.84
N GLU A 247 14.67 -44.46 6.17
CA GLU A 247 13.87 -43.62 5.27
C GLU A 247 14.60 -42.33 4.86
N GLU A 248 14.16 -41.72 3.74
CA GLU A 248 14.67 -40.41 3.28
C GLU A 248 14.27 -39.31 4.28
N GLY A 249 15.26 -38.70 4.94
CA GLY A 249 15.05 -37.94 6.18
C GLY A 249 15.78 -36.60 6.23
N ARG A 250 15.27 -35.68 7.06
CA ARG A 250 15.76 -34.30 7.19
C ARG A 250 15.96 -33.92 8.66
N PHE A 251 17.22 -33.80 9.09
CA PHE A 251 17.60 -33.72 10.50
C PHE A 251 18.26 -32.38 10.83
N VAL A 252 17.74 -31.64 11.83
CA VAL A 252 18.36 -30.39 12.31
C VAL A 252 19.49 -30.74 13.28
N ILE A 253 20.71 -30.88 12.73
CA ILE A 253 21.90 -31.33 13.46
C ILE A 253 22.70 -30.19 14.12
N ALA A 254 22.40 -28.92 13.82
CA ALA A 254 22.83 -27.79 14.63
C ALA A 254 21.78 -26.66 14.61
N GLN A 255 21.61 -25.96 15.74
CA GLN A 255 20.71 -24.81 15.84
C GLN A 255 21.35 -23.64 16.61
N GLY A 256 21.44 -22.51 15.92
CA GLY A 256 21.88 -21.22 16.45
C GLY A 256 20.86 -20.58 17.38
N LYS A 257 21.23 -19.42 17.92
CA LYS A 257 20.41 -18.65 18.86
C LYS A 257 19.90 -17.38 18.18
N GLU A 258 18.58 -17.21 18.07
CA GLU A 258 18.01 -16.02 17.46
C GLU A 258 18.32 -14.73 18.25
N ALA A 259 18.51 -13.63 17.52
CA ALA A 259 18.76 -12.31 18.09
C ALA A 259 17.44 -11.67 18.56
N LYS A 260 17.38 -11.27 19.84
CA LYS A 260 16.19 -10.58 20.38
C LYS A 260 16.27 -9.10 20.08
N HIS A 261 15.37 -8.61 19.23
CA HIS A 261 15.29 -7.18 18.94
C HIS A 261 14.99 -6.36 20.19
N GLY A 262 15.60 -5.17 20.27
CA GLY A 262 15.29 -4.17 21.29
C GLY A 262 14.09 -3.29 20.89
N LEU A 263 13.75 -2.35 21.77
CA LEU A 263 12.72 -1.34 21.55
C LEU A 263 13.36 0.07 21.47
N ASP A 264 12.90 0.88 20.52
CA ASP A 264 13.19 2.32 20.49
C ASP A 264 12.54 3.01 21.71
N GLY A 265 12.98 4.22 22.07
CA GLY A 265 12.40 4.98 23.16
C GLY A 265 10.95 5.40 22.86
N GLU A 266 10.13 5.49 23.91
CA GLU A 266 8.68 5.71 23.81
C GLU A 266 8.25 6.95 24.61
N LEU A 267 7.23 7.67 24.13
CA LEU A 267 6.66 8.85 24.78
C LEU A 267 5.33 8.50 25.43
N GLU A 268 5.31 8.40 26.76
CA GLU A 268 4.09 8.19 27.54
C GLU A 268 3.51 9.54 27.97
N VAL A 269 2.48 10.03 27.27
CA VAL A 269 1.78 11.28 27.62
C VAL A 269 0.90 11.06 28.87
N ARG A 270 0.95 12.01 29.81
CA ARG A 270 0.31 11.94 31.14
C ARG A 270 -0.73 13.02 31.42
N VAL A 271 -0.91 13.97 30.52
CA VAL A 271 -1.96 15.01 30.56
C VAL A 271 -2.73 15.03 29.26
N ASP A 272 -3.94 15.55 29.26
CA ASP A 272 -4.61 15.86 28.01
C ASP A 272 -3.89 17.02 27.30
N ILE A 273 -3.68 16.86 25.99
CA ILE A 273 -3.02 17.81 25.08
C ILE A 273 -3.94 18.24 23.93
N ASN A 274 -5.07 17.54 23.76
CA ASN A 274 -6.01 17.75 22.69
C ASN A 274 -7.15 18.65 23.17
N ALA A 275 -7.36 19.77 22.49
CA ALA A 275 -8.67 20.41 22.55
C ALA A 275 -9.60 19.58 21.65
N GLU A 276 -10.25 18.55 22.21
CA GLU A 276 -11.26 17.77 21.49
C GLU A 276 -12.35 18.66 20.89
N ASN A 277 -13.22 18.12 20.03
CA ASN A 277 -14.37 18.88 19.52
C ASN A 277 -15.61 18.62 20.40
N GLY A 278 -15.46 18.86 21.70
CA GLY A 278 -16.35 18.43 22.79
C GLY A 278 -17.72 19.12 22.87
N LEU A 279 -18.37 19.41 21.76
CA LEU A 279 -19.81 19.65 21.73
C LEU A 279 -20.49 18.52 20.97
N VAL A 280 -20.35 17.33 21.57
CA VAL A 280 -20.97 16.08 21.11
C VAL A 280 -22.45 16.08 21.47
N GLU A 281 -23.25 15.70 20.50
CA GLU A 281 -24.70 15.50 20.57
C GLU A 281 -24.98 14.06 21.04
N ASP A 282 -25.81 13.87 22.08
CA ASP A 282 -26.22 12.53 22.51
C ASP A 282 -27.24 11.89 21.54
N GLU A 283 -27.52 10.59 21.70
CA GLU A 283 -28.47 9.83 20.87
C GLU A 283 -29.93 10.37 20.90
N LYS A 284 -30.19 11.44 21.65
CA LYS A 284 -31.50 12.08 21.84
C LYS A 284 -31.47 13.58 21.44
N GLY A 285 -30.40 14.06 20.82
CA GLY A 285 -30.26 15.46 20.38
C GLY A 285 -29.88 16.46 21.48
N ASN A 286 -29.37 15.98 22.62
CA ASN A 286 -28.90 16.86 23.71
C ASN A 286 -27.38 17.04 23.59
N ILE A 287 -26.96 18.27 23.35
CA ILE A 287 -25.55 18.67 23.43
C ILE A 287 -25.13 18.74 24.90
N ASN A 288 -24.07 18.03 25.27
CA ASN A 288 -23.57 18.06 26.65
C ASN A 288 -22.70 19.31 26.92
N PHE A 289 -23.33 20.47 27.07
CA PHE A 289 -22.66 21.74 27.37
C PHE A 289 -21.88 21.79 28.72
N LYS A 290 -22.02 20.78 29.59
CA LYS A 290 -21.35 20.71 30.90
C LYS A 290 -19.93 20.18 30.79
N ASP A 291 -19.76 19.06 30.09
CA ASP A 291 -18.46 18.43 29.87
C ASP A 291 -17.75 19.00 28.62
N ALA A 292 -18.33 20.05 28.02
CA ALA A 292 -17.86 20.63 26.78
C ALA A 292 -16.57 21.44 26.93
N ASN A 293 -15.45 20.86 26.51
CA ASN A 293 -14.16 21.51 26.24
C ASN A 293 -13.72 22.52 27.31
N ILE A 294 -13.01 22.05 28.33
CA ILE A 294 -12.04 22.91 29.00
C ILE A 294 -10.80 22.88 28.11
N ILE A 295 -10.28 24.03 27.66
CA ILE A 295 -8.95 24.08 27.01
C ILE A 295 -7.97 23.42 28.00
N PRO A 296 -7.33 22.27 27.65
CA PRO A 296 -6.55 21.51 28.62
C PRO A 296 -5.54 22.42 29.31
N ASN A 297 -5.44 22.36 30.64
CA ASN A 297 -4.65 23.31 31.41
C ASN A 297 -3.90 22.57 32.52
N VAL A 298 -2.59 22.77 32.58
CA VAL A 298 -1.71 22.22 33.62
C VAL A 298 -1.23 23.33 34.57
N GLU A 299 -0.95 22.95 35.81
CA GLU A 299 -0.33 23.83 36.80
C GLU A 299 1.19 23.60 36.86
N VAL A 300 1.94 24.59 37.36
CA VAL A 300 3.39 24.48 37.59
C VAL A 300 3.71 23.24 38.44
N GLY A 301 4.62 22.40 37.95
CA GLY A 301 5.01 21.12 38.57
C GLY A 301 4.28 19.89 38.04
N THR A 302 3.29 20.05 37.15
CA THR A 302 2.58 18.92 36.52
C THR A 302 3.51 18.13 35.60
N ILE A 303 3.56 16.80 35.76
CA ILE A 303 4.23 15.88 34.82
C ILE A 303 3.35 15.75 33.58
N MET A 304 3.79 16.32 32.46
CA MET A 304 3.08 16.30 31.18
C MET A 304 3.25 14.97 30.44
N ALA A 305 4.45 14.38 30.50
CA ALA A 305 4.78 13.12 29.83
C ALA A 305 6.08 12.49 30.40
N ILE A 306 6.34 11.24 30.05
CA ILE A 306 7.54 10.48 30.41
C ILE A 306 8.20 9.95 29.12
N LEU A 307 9.52 10.03 29.05
CA LEU A 307 10.35 9.52 27.94
C LEU A 307 10.98 8.19 28.36
N HIS A 308 10.40 7.07 27.95
CA HIS A 308 10.97 5.76 28.26
C HIS A 308 12.25 5.53 27.44
N PRO A 309 13.39 5.19 28.08
CA PRO A 309 14.64 4.99 27.37
C PRO A 309 14.61 3.71 26.51
N PRO A 310 15.35 3.68 25.38
CA PRO A 310 15.38 2.52 24.50
C PRO A 310 15.96 1.29 25.20
N ILE A 311 15.29 0.14 25.05
CA ILE A 311 15.74 -1.14 25.61
C ILE A 311 16.61 -1.85 24.55
N PRO A 312 17.93 -2.00 24.75
CA PRO A 312 18.80 -2.60 23.75
C PRO A 312 18.45 -4.08 23.49
N GLY A 313 18.64 -4.51 22.24
CA GLY A 313 18.48 -5.91 21.87
C GLY A 313 19.59 -6.80 22.43
N LEU A 314 19.35 -8.12 22.45
CA LEU A 314 20.37 -9.12 22.74
C LEU A 314 20.81 -9.79 21.44
N PRO A 315 22.11 -9.78 21.08
CA PRO A 315 22.60 -10.42 19.87
C PRO A 315 22.35 -11.93 19.87
N GLY A 316 22.14 -12.46 18.68
CA GLY A 316 22.02 -13.88 18.42
C GLY A 316 23.38 -14.51 18.10
N ARG A 317 23.37 -15.79 17.74
CA ARG A 317 24.56 -16.52 17.30
C ARG A 317 24.22 -17.52 16.20
N SER A 318 24.99 -17.54 15.12
CA SER A 318 24.83 -18.53 14.05
C SER A 318 25.37 -19.90 14.48
N VAL A 319 25.08 -20.95 13.69
CA VAL A 319 25.72 -22.28 13.85
C VAL A 319 27.22 -22.26 13.55
N LEU A 320 27.71 -21.17 12.92
CA LEU A 320 29.13 -20.89 12.66
C LEU A 320 29.80 -20.11 13.82
N ASP A 321 29.13 -20.00 14.97
CA ASP A 321 29.57 -19.26 16.17
C ASP A 321 29.67 -17.73 16.01
N GLU A 322 29.29 -17.19 14.85
CA GLU A 322 29.28 -15.76 14.51
C GLU A 322 28.15 -15.01 15.24
N GLU A 323 28.39 -13.75 15.63
CA GLU A 323 27.36 -12.92 16.26
C GLU A 323 26.32 -12.44 15.25
N ILE A 324 25.03 -12.63 15.55
CA ILE A 324 23.92 -12.09 14.75
C ILE A 324 23.49 -10.75 15.37
N PRO A 325 23.82 -9.60 14.74
CA PRO A 325 23.61 -8.29 15.34
C PRO A 325 22.13 -7.92 15.39
N THR A 326 21.71 -7.28 16.49
CA THR A 326 20.37 -6.69 16.59
C THR A 326 20.28 -5.36 15.85
N LYS A 327 19.06 -4.99 15.45
CA LYS A 327 18.74 -3.61 15.08
C LYS A 327 19.19 -2.66 16.20
N LYS A 328 19.85 -1.56 15.84
CA LYS A 328 20.15 -0.48 16.78
C LYS A 328 18.84 0.15 17.24
N THR A 329 18.69 0.32 18.53
CA THR A 329 17.60 1.10 19.12
C THR A 329 17.99 2.56 19.24
N HIS A 330 17.00 3.44 19.35
CA HIS A 330 17.17 4.88 19.29
C HIS A 330 16.41 5.61 20.39
N GLU A 331 17.06 6.60 20.99
CA GLU A 331 16.48 7.53 21.95
C GLU A 331 15.51 8.52 21.26
N LEU A 332 14.48 8.94 21.99
CA LEU A 332 13.68 10.11 21.62
C LEU A 332 14.40 11.39 22.06
N ARG A 333 14.44 12.39 21.18
CA ARG A 333 15.05 13.68 21.46
C ARG A 333 13.98 14.71 21.84
N LEU A 334 14.02 15.19 23.07
CA LEU A 334 13.20 16.32 23.50
C LEU A 334 13.76 17.65 22.96
N VAL A 335 12.84 18.55 22.62
CA VAL A 335 13.04 19.98 22.40
C VAL A 335 12.08 20.71 23.33
N SER A 336 12.57 21.12 24.49
CA SER A 336 11.82 21.92 25.46
C SER A 336 11.61 23.33 24.92
N GLY A 337 10.36 23.74 24.77
CA GLY A 337 9.95 25.10 24.48
C GLY A 337 9.66 25.90 25.76
N LYS A 338 8.93 27.01 25.61
CA LYS A 338 8.55 27.87 26.75
C LYS A 338 7.70 27.10 27.77
N GLY A 339 7.96 27.35 29.06
CA GLY A 339 7.16 26.80 30.17
C GLY A 339 7.30 25.29 30.40
N VAL A 340 8.31 24.62 29.82
CA VAL A 340 8.57 23.19 30.02
C VAL A 340 10.03 22.96 30.36
N ASP A 341 10.30 22.00 31.26
CA ASP A 341 11.63 21.51 31.59
C ASP A 341 11.67 19.96 31.63
N LEU A 342 12.87 19.38 31.63
CA LEU A 342 13.11 17.93 31.68
C LEU A 342 13.86 17.57 32.96
N ILE A 343 13.22 16.81 33.85
CA ILE A 343 13.81 16.33 35.09
C ILE A 343 13.79 14.81 35.09
N GLU A 344 14.98 14.21 35.10
CA GLU A 344 15.16 12.77 34.78
C GLU A 344 14.51 12.49 33.41
N ASP A 345 13.64 11.47 33.34
CA ASP A 345 12.89 11.10 32.14
C ASP A 345 11.53 11.82 32.02
N LYS A 346 11.24 12.83 32.85
CA LYS A 346 9.91 13.45 32.98
C LYS A 346 9.86 14.86 32.41
N ILE A 347 8.93 15.08 31.48
CA ILE A 347 8.60 16.39 30.92
C ILE A 347 7.64 17.09 31.91
N ILE A 348 8.04 18.24 32.45
CA ILE A 348 7.34 18.94 33.54
C ILE A 348 7.02 20.39 33.17
N ALA A 349 5.81 20.84 33.50
CA ALA A 349 5.38 22.22 33.30
C ALA A 349 6.04 23.17 34.32
N THR A 350 6.71 24.22 33.84
CA THR A 350 7.29 25.31 34.66
C THR A 350 6.47 26.60 34.62
N GLU A 351 5.50 26.70 33.70
CA GLU A 351 4.44 27.71 33.68
C GLU A 351 3.06 27.03 33.71
N SER A 352 2.03 27.73 34.19
CA SER A 352 0.64 27.26 34.04
C SER A 352 0.05 27.68 32.68
N GLY A 353 -0.72 26.79 32.06
CA GLY A 353 -1.36 27.04 30.76
C GLY A 353 -1.67 25.76 30.00
N ARG A 354 -1.90 25.89 28.68
CA ARG A 354 -2.25 24.77 27.81
C ARG A 354 -1.01 23.95 27.42
N PRO A 355 -0.94 22.64 27.76
CA PRO A 355 0.15 21.80 27.30
C PRO A 355 0.05 21.58 25.79
N VAL A 356 1.20 21.61 25.12
CA VAL A 356 1.35 21.25 23.71
C VAL A 356 2.54 20.29 23.62
N ILE A 357 2.28 19.10 23.10
CA ILE A 357 3.30 18.09 22.81
C ILE A 357 3.10 17.63 21.36
N GLU A 358 4.12 17.82 20.52
CA GLU A 358 4.15 17.32 19.14
C GLU A 358 5.33 16.37 18.96
N GLN A 359 5.07 15.14 18.51
CA GLN A 359 6.12 14.20 18.10
C GLN A 359 6.22 14.17 16.57
N ARG A 360 7.38 14.56 16.03
CA ARG A 360 7.72 14.44 14.61
C ARG A 360 8.89 13.46 14.46
N GLY A 361 8.55 12.22 14.14
CA GLY A 361 9.50 11.10 14.11
C GLY A 361 10.09 10.82 15.49
N ARG A 362 11.41 11.05 15.64
CA ARG A 362 12.14 10.88 16.91
C ARG A 362 12.28 12.17 17.74
N THR A 363 11.77 13.30 17.25
CA THR A 363 11.83 14.59 17.94
C THR A 363 10.50 14.89 18.60
N VAL A 364 10.52 15.17 19.90
CA VAL A 364 9.37 15.63 20.68
C VAL A 364 9.53 17.13 20.97
N LYS A 365 8.62 17.98 20.50
CA LYS A 365 8.53 19.42 20.83
C LYS A 365 7.49 19.57 21.95
N ALA A 366 7.88 20.04 23.12
CA ALA A 366 6.97 20.19 24.28
C ALA A 366 7.01 21.62 24.84
N MET A 367 5.86 22.26 25.01
CA MET A 367 5.75 23.63 25.52
C MET A 367 4.42 23.89 26.23
N ILE A 368 4.36 24.96 27.03
CA ILE A 368 3.13 25.53 27.58
C ILE A 368 2.75 26.78 26.77
N MET A 369 1.54 26.78 26.22
CA MET A 369 0.89 27.98 25.70
C MET A 369 0.23 28.70 26.88
N SER A 370 0.57 29.98 27.08
CA SER A 370 -0.06 30.80 28.11
C SER A 370 -1.55 31.02 27.79
N LYS A 371 -2.39 31.12 28.82
CA LYS A 371 -3.85 31.29 28.70
C LYS A 371 -4.31 32.56 29.41
N LEU A 372 -5.15 33.36 28.77
CA LEU A 372 -5.82 34.53 29.35
C LEU A 372 -7.27 34.18 29.66
N VAL A 373 -7.69 34.35 30.91
CA VAL A 373 -9.10 34.24 31.32
C VAL A 373 -9.63 35.65 31.59
N HIS A 374 -10.70 36.03 30.89
CA HIS A 374 -11.43 37.27 31.08
C HIS A 374 -12.74 36.98 31.83
N ASP A 375 -12.83 37.50 33.06
CA ASP A 375 -14.02 37.38 33.90
C ASP A 375 -15.03 38.49 33.56
N GLY A 376 -16.27 38.10 33.26
CA GLY A 376 -17.32 38.99 32.74
C GLY A 376 -17.30 39.19 31.22
N ASN A 377 -18.03 40.21 30.77
CA ASN A 377 -18.25 40.53 29.35
C ASN A 377 -17.05 41.25 28.73
N VAL A 378 -16.88 41.11 27.42
CA VAL A 378 -15.99 41.97 26.62
C VAL A 378 -16.82 43.10 26.03
N ASN A 379 -16.52 44.34 26.43
CA ASN A 379 -17.30 45.54 26.11
C ASN A 379 -16.45 46.83 26.18
N ILE A 380 -17.09 47.99 26.15
CA ILE A 380 -16.41 49.30 26.16
C ILE A 380 -15.55 49.51 27.43
N GLU A 381 -15.90 48.89 28.57
CA GLU A 381 -15.13 49.01 29.82
C GLU A 381 -13.88 48.11 29.83
N SER A 382 -13.96 46.89 29.27
CA SER A 382 -12.78 46.02 29.08
C SER A 382 -11.89 46.48 27.92
N GLY A 383 -12.50 47.10 26.91
CA GLY A 383 -11.91 47.31 25.59
C GLY A 383 -11.70 46.01 24.80
N ASN A 384 -11.05 46.15 23.65
CA ASN A 384 -10.70 45.04 22.75
C ASN A 384 -9.57 44.18 23.32
N ILE A 385 -9.73 42.86 23.27
CA ILE A 385 -8.75 41.91 23.83
C ILE A 385 -7.82 41.39 22.73
N ARG A 386 -6.51 41.43 22.97
CA ARG A 386 -5.48 40.85 22.09
C ARG A 386 -4.46 40.07 22.92
N PHE A 387 -4.24 38.81 22.58
CA PHE A 387 -3.32 37.94 23.32
C PHE A 387 -2.60 36.95 22.40
N SER A 388 -1.35 36.62 22.72
CA SER A 388 -0.52 35.72 21.89
C SER A 388 -0.74 34.23 22.17
N GLY A 389 -1.41 33.90 23.27
CA GLY A 389 -1.84 32.53 23.60
C GLY A 389 -3.34 32.33 23.47
N ASP A 390 -3.91 31.45 24.28
CA ASP A 390 -5.33 31.12 24.27
C ASP A 390 -6.16 32.14 25.07
N ILE A 391 -7.42 32.40 24.65
CA ILE A 391 -8.35 33.29 25.35
C ILE A 391 -9.61 32.54 25.78
N GLU A 392 -9.98 32.64 27.06
CA GLU A 392 -11.28 32.22 27.59
C GLU A 392 -12.05 33.43 28.13
N ILE A 393 -13.30 33.61 27.69
CA ILE A 393 -14.21 34.69 28.10
C ILE A 393 -15.42 34.07 28.78
N LEU A 394 -15.63 34.41 30.06
CA LEU A 394 -16.71 33.85 30.89
C LEU A 394 -18.08 34.54 30.66
N GLY A 395 -18.06 35.78 30.16
CA GLY A 395 -19.25 36.52 29.73
C GLY A 395 -19.56 36.37 28.24
N GLU A 396 -20.23 37.39 27.69
CA GLU A 396 -20.48 37.55 26.25
C GLU A 396 -19.54 38.58 25.61
N VAL A 397 -19.47 38.60 24.28
CA VAL A 397 -18.79 39.67 23.53
C VAL A 397 -19.85 40.62 22.98
N GLU A 398 -19.82 41.85 23.49
CA GLU A 398 -20.78 42.91 23.17
C GLU A 398 -20.45 43.60 21.83
N GLU A 399 -21.37 44.45 21.39
CA GLU A 399 -21.38 45.09 20.07
C GLU A 399 -20.11 45.89 19.78
N ASN A 400 -19.63 45.81 18.54
CA ASN A 400 -18.46 46.52 18.00
C ASN A 400 -17.10 46.17 18.65
N MET A 401 -17.03 45.12 19.48
CA MET A 401 -15.78 44.64 20.09
C MET A 401 -14.95 43.76 19.14
N ILE A 402 -13.65 43.65 19.47
CA ILE A 402 -12.66 42.84 18.77
C ILE A 402 -11.93 41.95 19.78
N VAL A 403 -11.81 40.65 19.46
CA VAL A 403 -11.03 39.66 20.22
C VAL A 403 -10.08 38.92 19.27
N GLU A 404 -8.77 39.00 19.51
CA GLU A 404 -7.76 38.30 18.70
C GLU A 404 -6.83 37.44 19.58
N ALA A 405 -6.73 36.14 19.28
CA ALA A 405 -5.88 35.18 19.98
C ALA A 405 -4.85 34.51 19.05
N GLY A 406 -3.62 34.36 19.52
CA GLY A 406 -2.58 33.55 18.87
C GLY A 406 -2.77 32.03 19.06
N GLY A 407 -3.64 31.63 19.98
CA GLY A 407 -4.06 30.24 20.20
C GLY A 407 -5.54 30.00 19.90
N ASP A 408 -6.19 29.22 20.78
CA ASP A 408 -7.61 28.90 20.77
C ASP A 408 -8.45 30.02 21.43
N ILE A 409 -9.71 30.21 21.01
CA ILE A 409 -10.69 31.11 21.65
C ILE A 409 -11.88 30.32 22.17
N TYR A 410 -12.28 30.61 23.41
CA TYR A 410 -13.46 30.02 24.06
C TYR A 410 -14.35 31.11 24.66
N ILE A 411 -15.63 31.14 24.28
CA ILE A 411 -16.61 32.12 24.76
C ILE A 411 -17.82 31.40 25.36
N HIS A 412 -18.06 31.60 26.66
CA HIS A 412 -19.12 30.89 27.41
C HIS A 412 -20.53 31.39 27.10
N ARG A 413 -20.69 32.56 26.44
CA ARG A 413 -21.99 33.15 26.09
C ARG A 413 -22.05 33.61 24.62
N SER A 414 -22.86 34.63 24.34
CA SER A 414 -23.18 35.11 22.99
C SER A 414 -22.08 36.00 22.40
N ILE A 415 -22.19 36.27 21.10
CA ILE A 415 -21.30 37.14 20.33
C ILE A 415 -22.19 38.02 19.44
N SER A 416 -22.20 39.33 19.72
CA SER A 416 -23.06 40.31 19.04
C SER A 416 -22.22 41.37 18.33
N GLU A 417 -22.53 41.65 17.05
CA GLU A 417 -21.90 42.67 16.17
C GLU A 417 -20.37 42.85 16.35
N SER A 418 -19.63 41.75 16.50
CA SER A 418 -18.21 41.77 16.90
C SER A 418 -17.32 40.92 15.99
N ASN A 419 -16.00 41.11 16.11
CA ASN A 419 -14.99 40.47 15.27
C ASN A 419 -14.06 39.60 16.12
N ILE A 420 -14.17 38.28 15.98
CA ILE A 420 -13.44 37.29 16.77
C ILE A 420 -12.49 36.53 15.85
N THR A 421 -11.20 36.50 16.18
CA THR A 421 -10.17 35.86 15.34
C THR A 421 -9.23 35.01 16.18
N ALA A 422 -9.34 33.69 16.04
CA ALA A 422 -8.38 32.72 16.56
C ALA A 422 -7.36 32.37 15.47
N SER A 423 -6.08 32.26 15.84
CA SER A 423 -5.08 31.65 14.97
C SER A 423 -5.22 30.13 14.92
N LYS A 424 -5.78 29.50 15.96
CA LYS A 424 -6.25 28.10 15.97
C LYS A 424 -7.78 28.04 16.00
N SER A 425 -8.39 27.33 16.95
CA SER A 425 -9.83 27.02 16.98
C SER A 425 -10.66 28.05 17.75
N LEU A 426 -11.98 28.06 17.52
CA LEU A 426 -12.94 28.94 18.18
C LEU A 426 -14.18 28.16 18.63
N THR A 427 -14.49 28.19 19.92
CA THR A 427 -15.73 27.63 20.50
C THR A 427 -16.58 28.73 21.12
N ALA A 428 -17.89 28.75 20.82
CA ALA A 428 -18.83 29.67 21.48
C ALA A 428 -20.14 28.96 21.87
N LYS A 429 -20.51 29.01 23.17
CA LYS A 429 -21.72 28.33 23.67
C LYS A 429 -23.01 29.11 23.40
N GLY A 430 -22.96 30.44 23.32
CA GLY A 430 -24.13 31.28 23.04
C GLY A 430 -24.41 31.46 21.55
N ASN A 431 -25.28 32.43 21.25
CA ASN A 431 -25.71 32.74 19.89
C ASN A 431 -24.76 33.76 19.23
N VAL A 432 -24.56 33.63 17.91
CA VAL A 432 -23.70 34.51 17.12
C VAL A 432 -24.56 35.37 16.18
N THR A 433 -24.57 36.68 16.38
CA THR A 433 -25.44 37.61 15.64
C THR A 433 -24.64 38.76 15.01
N ASN A 434 -24.91 39.06 13.74
CA ASN A 434 -24.27 40.14 12.95
C ASN A 434 -22.72 40.15 12.98
N SER A 435 -22.07 39.03 13.33
CA SER A 435 -20.64 38.99 13.74
C SER A 435 -19.74 38.34 12.68
N SER A 436 -18.43 38.51 12.83
CA SER A 436 -17.42 37.87 11.99
C SER A 436 -16.51 36.97 12.83
N LEU A 437 -16.55 35.66 12.57
CA LEU A 437 -15.74 34.66 13.25
C LEU A 437 -14.70 34.07 12.29
N THR A 438 -13.43 34.05 12.70
CA THR A 438 -12.32 33.47 11.93
C THR A 438 -11.51 32.53 12.82
N ALA A 439 -11.27 31.31 12.36
CA ALA A 439 -10.37 30.32 12.94
C ALA A 439 -9.31 29.90 11.90
N GLY A 440 -8.13 29.50 12.37
CA GLY A 440 -7.03 29.09 11.48
C GLY A 440 -6.38 30.24 10.71
N LYS A 441 -6.31 31.45 11.30
CA LYS A 441 -5.78 32.67 10.66
C LYS A 441 -4.41 32.46 10.00
N HIS A 442 -3.55 31.61 10.59
CA HIS A 442 -2.21 31.35 10.06
C HIS A 442 -2.24 30.45 8.83
N HIS A 443 -2.98 29.34 8.85
CA HIS A 443 -3.17 28.48 7.68
C HIS A 443 -3.87 29.24 6.53
N LEU A 444 -4.74 30.20 6.85
CA LEU A 444 -5.31 31.14 5.86
C LEU A 444 -4.24 31.93 5.08
N LEU A 445 -3.24 32.44 5.79
CA LEU A 445 -2.10 33.15 5.20
C LEU A 445 -1.24 32.19 4.37
N VAL A 446 -1.03 30.95 4.86
CA VAL A 446 -0.28 29.92 4.12
C VAL A 446 -0.98 29.52 2.82
N ILE A 447 -2.32 29.34 2.80
CA ILE A 447 -3.09 29.13 1.56
C ILE A 447 -2.96 30.33 0.61
N GLU A 448 -3.08 31.56 1.11
CA GLU A 448 -2.95 32.75 0.25
C GLU A 448 -1.53 32.85 -0.35
N LEU A 449 -0.49 32.55 0.43
CA LEU A 449 0.88 32.47 -0.04
C LEU A 449 1.05 31.36 -1.09
N GLY A 450 0.53 30.15 -0.84
CA GLY A 450 0.59 29.01 -1.77
C GLY A 450 -0.08 29.29 -3.12
N HIS A 451 -1.27 29.91 -3.11
CA HIS A 451 -1.95 30.33 -4.34
C HIS A 451 -1.17 31.43 -5.09
N LEU A 452 -0.55 32.38 -4.38
CA LEU A 452 0.35 33.36 -4.99
C LEU A 452 1.59 32.67 -5.60
N LEU A 453 2.14 31.63 -4.98
CA LEU A 453 3.23 30.84 -5.55
C LEU A 453 2.81 30.06 -6.80
N ALA A 454 1.66 29.40 -6.81
CA ALA A 454 1.14 28.71 -8.00
C ALA A 454 0.97 29.66 -9.21
N ILE A 455 0.63 30.93 -8.97
CA ILE A 455 0.55 31.98 -10.00
C ILE A 455 1.94 32.45 -10.46
N LEU A 456 2.92 32.53 -9.55
CA LEU A 456 4.29 32.98 -9.83
C LEU A 456 5.11 31.89 -10.53
N GLU A 457 5.04 30.65 -10.06
CA GLU A 457 5.65 29.44 -10.64
C GLU A 457 5.31 29.34 -12.12
N LYS A 458 4.01 29.35 -12.44
CA LYS A 458 3.45 29.22 -13.79
C LYS A 458 3.69 30.42 -14.71
N GLN A 459 4.28 31.50 -14.18
CA GLN A 459 4.83 32.62 -14.94
C GLN A 459 6.35 32.49 -15.08
N LEU A 460 7.06 32.07 -14.03
CA LEU A 460 8.50 31.84 -14.01
C LEU A 460 8.92 30.67 -14.92
N GLU A 461 8.16 29.57 -14.94
CA GLU A 461 8.27 28.49 -15.93
C GLU A 461 8.29 29.05 -17.36
N LYS A 462 7.29 29.90 -17.68
CA LYS A 462 7.16 30.52 -19.00
C LYS A 462 8.25 31.55 -19.27
N MET A 463 8.77 32.25 -18.26
CA MET A 463 9.95 33.09 -18.40
C MET A 463 11.18 32.25 -18.74
N LEU A 464 11.42 31.14 -18.03
CA LEU A 464 12.55 30.23 -18.22
C LEU A 464 12.58 29.67 -19.65
N VAL A 465 11.46 29.11 -20.14
CA VAL A 465 11.36 28.61 -21.52
C VAL A 465 11.68 29.69 -22.57
N ILE A 466 11.30 30.94 -22.33
CA ILE A 466 11.65 32.06 -23.22
C ILE A 466 13.13 32.43 -23.11
N ILE A 467 13.69 32.47 -21.90
CA ILE A 467 15.11 32.76 -21.66
C ILE A 467 15.97 31.71 -22.36
N GLU A 468 15.66 30.41 -22.20
CA GLU A 468 16.35 29.29 -22.84
C GLU A 468 16.30 29.36 -24.38
N GLN A 469 15.11 29.59 -24.95
CA GLN A 469 14.93 29.77 -26.40
C GLN A 469 15.75 30.95 -26.94
N LEU A 470 15.77 32.06 -26.21
CA LEU A 470 16.54 33.24 -26.57
C LEU A 470 18.05 32.97 -26.47
N THR A 471 18.55 32.44 -25.34
CA THR A 471 19.98 32.11 -25.16
C THR A 471 20.49 31.04 -26.13
N SER A 472 19.62 30.13 -26.57
CA SER A 472 19.94 29.12 -27.59
C SER A 472 20.00 29.70 -29.02
N SER A 473 19.49 30.91 -29.24
CA SER A 473 19.48 31.55 -30.55
C SER A 473 20.85 32.15 -30.90
N LYS A 474 21.26 32.05 -32.17
CA LYS A 474 22.53 32.64 -32.64
C LYS A 474 22.60 34.17 -32.49
N ALA A 475 21.46 34.84 -32.34
CA ALA A 475 21.37 36.27 -32.10
C ALA A 475 21.79 36.70 -30.67
N TYR A 476 21.82 35.78 -29.70
CA TYR A 476 22.08 36.09 -28.29
C TYR A 476 23.56 35.99 -27.85
N ASN A 477 24.46 35.61 -28.75
CA ASN A 477 25.91 35.48 -28.46
C ASN A 477 26.65 36.83 -28.40
N SER A 478 26.00 37.92 -27.99
CA SER A 478 26.65 39.23 -27.81
C SER A 478 27.46 39.26 -26.51
N GLN A 479 28.60 39.97 -26.53
CA GLN A 479 29.48 40.09 -25.35
C GLN A 479 28.81 40.80 -24.16
N GLU A 480 27.71 41.53 -24.37
CA GLU A 480 26.99 42.21 -23.30
C GLU A 480 26.36 41.24 -22.28
N LEU A 481 25.78 40.12 -22.70
CA LEU A 481 25.18 39.17 -21.75
C LEU A 481 26.22 38.59 -20.78
N LYS A 482 27.45 38.36 -21.25
CA LYS A 482 28.56 37.90 -20.40
C LYS A 482 29.07 38.95 -19.42
N MET A 483 28.69 40.22 -19.57
CA MET A 483 29.05 41.31 -18.65
C MET A 483 27.87 41.84 -17.80
N LYS A 484 26.62 41.63 -18.24
CA LYS A 484 25.40 42.16 -17.58
C LYS A 484 24.46 41.09 -17.02
N GLY A 485 24.71 39.80 -17.29
CA GLY A 485 23.87 38.70 -16.81
C GLY A 485 22.46 38.68 -17.40
N LEU A 486 21.57 37.89 -16.79
CA LEU A 486 20.19 37.70 -17.25
C LEU A 486 19.22 38.78 -16.73
N GLN A 487 19.62 39.55 -15.71
CA GLN A 487 18.77 40.54 -15.02
C GLN A 487 18.07 41.55 -15.97
N PRO A 488 18.72 42.12 -17.01
CA PRO A 488 18.04 43.02 -17.95
C PRO A 488 16.94 42.34 -18.78
N LEU A 489 17.12 41.05 -19.11
CA LEU A 489 16.13 40.26 -19.85
C LEU A 489 14.93 39.91 -18.95
N ILE A 490 15.18 39.56 -17.69
CA ILE A 490 14.13 39.26 -16.69
C ILE A 490 13.25 40.49 -16.44
N ILE A 491 13.87 41.67 -16.28
CA ILE A 491 13.15 42.95 -16.15
C ILE A 491 12.30 43.21 -17.40
N LEU A 492 12.89 43.10 -18.60
CA LEU A 492 12.18 43.33 -19.86
C LEU A 492 10.99 42.37 -20.06
N LEU A 493 11.15 41.09 -19.75
CA LEU A 493 10.07 40.10 -19.83
C LEU A 493 8.95 40.41 -18.82
N SER A 494 9.30 40.80 -17.59
CA SER A 494 8.35 41.22 -16.56
C SER A 494 7.54 42.45 -17.02
N GLU A 495 8.20 43.50 -17.49
CA GLU A 495 7.52 44.74 -17.93
C GLU A 495 6.66 44.59 -19.18
N LYS A 496 7.08 43.75 -20.14
CA LYS A 496 6.41 43.66 -21.46
C LYS A 496 5.43 42.52 -21.57
N LYS A 497 5.73 41.35 -20.97
CA LYS A 497 4.98 40.09 -21.19
C LYS A 497 4.31 39.53 -19.93
N PHE A 498 4.88 39.74 -18.75
CA PHE A 498 4.39 39.20 -17.47
C PHE A 498 4.10 40.32 -16.46
N LYS A 499 3.26 41.29 -16.86
CA LYS A 499 3.07 42.56 -16.14
C LYS A 499 2.63 42.38 -14.69
N ASP A 500 1.80 41.38 -14.45
CA ASP A 500 1.25 41.10 -13.12
C ASP A 500 2.26 40.39 -12.19
N PHE A 501 3.31 39.75 -12.74
CA PHE A 501 4.33 39.04 -11.97
C PHE A 501 4.90 39.90 -10.84
N LYS A 502 5.29 41.16 -11.15
CA LYS A 502 5.88 42.06 -10.16
C LYS A 502 4.89 42.44 -9.05
N ASN A 503 3.60 42.56 -9.38
CA ASN A 503 2.54 42.86 -8.41
C ASN A 503 2.27 41.64 -7.51
N THR A 504 2.16 40.43 -8.10
CA THR A 504 1.99 39.18 -7.35
C THR A 504 3.18 38.89 -6.44
N ALA A 505 4.41 39.07 -6.93
CA ALA A 505 5.64 38.92 -6.15
C ALA A 505 5.72 39.94 -5.01
N SER A 506 5.39 41.22 -5.27
CA SER A 506 5.33 42.23 -4.21
C SER A 506 4.28 41.88 -3.16
N LYS A 507 3.08 41.43 -3.56
CA LYS A 507 2.03 41.02 -2.61
C LYS A 507 2.47 39.84 -1.73
N TYR A 508 3.14 38.84 -2.31
CA TYR A 508 3.68 37.71 -1.56
C TYR A 508 4.71 38.17 -0.51
N VAL A 509 5.70 38.98 -0.92
CA VAL A 509 6.71 39.55 -0.02
C VAL A 509 6.06 40.41 1.07
N ASP A 510 5.08 41.24 0.72
CA ASP A 510 4.29 42.06 1.64
C ASP A 510 3.54 41.24 2.70
N ILE A 511 3.13 40.01 2.40
CA ILE A 511 2.47 39.11 3.35
C ILE A 511 3.53 38.44 4.24
N VAL A 512 4.59 37.88 3.65
CA VAL A 512 5.68 37.23 4.41
C VAL A 512 6.32 38.19 5.41
N GLU A 513 6.58 39.44 5.03
CA GLU A 513 7.19 40.45 5.93
C GLU A 513 6.25 40.91 7.05
N LYS A 514 4.92 40.86 6.84
CA LYS A 514 3.92 41.19 7.88
C LYS A 514 3.56 39.99 8.76
N ALA A 515 3.82 38.78 8.29
CA ALA A 515 3.53 37.52 8.97
C ALA A 515 4.79 36.79 9.49
N ASP A 516 5.96 37.44 9.49
CA ASP A 516 7.25 36.83 9.87
C ASP A 516 7.23 36.14 11.24
N ALA A 517 6.50 36.70 12.22
CA ALA A 517 6.34 36.13 13.56
C ALA A 517 5.46 34.86 13.62
N TYR A 518 4.78 34.49 12.53
CA TYR A 518 3.78 33.42 12.47
C TYR A 518 4.08 32.31 11.44
N ILE A 519 4.99 32.58 10.49
CA ILE A 519 5.51 31.59 9.55
C ILE A 519 6.68 30.87 10.24
N GLU A 520 6.50 29.60 10.64
CA GLU A 520 7.57 28.80 11.25
C GLU A 520 8.56 28.25 10.20
N GLU A 521 8.12 27.94 8.97
CA GLU A 521 8.98 27.30 7.96
C GLU A 521 9.88 28.31 7.23
N PRO A 522 11.23 28.12 7.22
CA PRO A 522 12.15 29.07 6.59
C PRO A 522 12.03 29.12 5.06
N GLU A 523 11.43 28.13 4.42
CA GLU A 523 11.28 28.02 2.97
C GLU A 523 10.41 29.15 2.38
N TRP A 524 9.28 29.49 3.02
CA TRP A 524 8.44 30.64 2.62
C TRP A 524 9.23 31.96 2.71
N LYS A 525 10.03 32.12 3.78
CA LYS A 525 10.86 33.31 4.01
C LYS A 525 11.98 33.42 2.97
N LYS A 526 12.59 32.29 2.60
CA LYS A 526 13.57 32.18 1.52
C LYS A 526 12.98 32.58 0.16
N VAL A 527 11.80 32.05 -0.22
CA VAL A 527 11.15 32.44 -1.48
C VAL A 527 10.80 33.93 -1.49
N GLY A 528 10.40 34.51 -0.35
CA GLY A 528 10.19 35.96 -0.21
C GLY A 528 11.47 36.77 -0.43
N HIS A 529 12.56 36.36 0.21
CA HIS A 529 13.89 36.94 0.00
C HIS A 529 14.34 36.87 -1.46
N ASP A 530 14.19 35.70 -2.10
CA ASP A 530 14.67 35.45 -3.45
C ASP A 530 13.82 36.19 -4.49
N LEU A 531 12.50 36.30 -4.29
CA LEU A 531 11.64 37.22 -5.06
C LEU A 531 12.09 38.67 -4.93
N LYS A 532 12.35 39.12 -3.70
CA LYS A 532 12.74 40.50 -3.38
C LYS A 532 14.10 40.87 -4.00
N THR A 533 15.08 39.98 -3.94
CA THR A 533 16.45 40.19 -4.46
C THR A 533 16.56 40.00 -5.98
N MET A 534 15.83 39.07 -6.60
CA MET A 534 15.95 38.79 -8.03
C MET A 534 15.03 39.65 -8.92
N PHE A 535 13.87 40.10 -8.42
CA PHE A 535 12.85 40.76 -9.26
C PHE A 535 12.35 42.12 -8.75
N LEU A 536 12.32 42.36 -7.44
CA LEU A 536 11.77 43.61 -6.88
C LEU A 536 12.82 44.71 -6.72
N THR A 537 14.06 44.34 -6.35
CA THR A 537 15.16 45.26 -6.05
C THR A 537 16.27 45.23 -7.10
N LEU A 538 17.07 46.30 -7.16
CA LEU A 538 18.28 46.38 -7.98
C LEU A 538 19.47 45.78 -7.21
N SER A 539 19.51 44.45 -7.13
CA SER A 539 20.66 43.72 -6.59
C SER A 539 21.81 43.65 -7.61
N ASN A 540 23.05 43.61 -7.13
CA ASN A 540 24.25 43.37 -7.96
C ASN A 540 24.55 41.87 -8.13
N GLU A 541 23.62 40.97 -7.79
CA GLU A 541 23.84 39.54 -7.86
C GLU A 541 23.74 38.99 -9.29
N THR A 542 24.60 38.02 -9.60
CA THR A 542 24.47 37.23 -10.82
C THR A 542 23.28 36.28 -10.69
N ILE A 543 22.22 36.58 -11.45
CA ILE A 543 21.06 35.69 -11.64
C ILE A 543 21.38 34.72 -12.80
N THR A 544 21.27 33.42 -12.53
CA THR A 544 21.49 32.33 -13.50
C THR A 544 20.20 31.57 -13.76
N ILE A 545 20.14 30.79 -14.86
CA ILE A 545 19.00 29.91 -15.15
C ILE A 545 18.80 28.90 -14.00
N GLU A 546 19.89 28.36 -13.45
CA GLU A 546 19.89 27.43 -12.32
C GLU A 546 19.26 28.05 -11.05
N LYS A 547 19.63 29.29 -10.68
CA LYS A 547 18.99 30.00 -9.55
C LYS A 547 17.49 30.15 -9.74
N LEU A 548 17.06 30.49 -10.96
CA LEU A 548 15.65 30.67 -11.31
C LEU A 548 14.88 29.34 -11.34
N ALA A 549 15.50 28.25 -11.78
CA ALA A 549 14.92 26.91 -11.74
C ALA A 549 14.74 26.43 -10.29
N ILE A 550 15.77 26.55 -9.45
CA ILE A 550 15.69 26.23 -8.01
C ILE A 550 14.58 27.03 -7.33
N LEU A 551 14.44 28.32 -7.66
CA LEU A 551 13.34 29.15 -7.14
C LEU A 551 11.98 28.66 -7.64
N LYS A 552 11.84 28.32 -8.93
CA LYS A 552 10.60 27.79 -9.52
C LYS A 552 10.19 26.45 -8.88
N ASP A 553 11.14 25.55 -8.67
CA ASP A 553 10.85 24.24 -8.08
C ASP A 553 10.48 24.35 -6.58
N LEU A 554 11.13 25.24 -5.84
CA LEU A 554 10.72 25.55 -4.46
C LEU A 554 9.35 26.24 -4.39
N MET A 555 8.99 27.06 -5.37
CA MET A 555 7.64 27.61 -5.50
C MET A 555 6.59 26.52 -5.75
N LEU A 556 6.91 25.53 -6.59
CA LEU A 556 6.03 24.41 -6.90
C LEU A 556 5.85 23.49 -5.69
N GLU A 557 6.94 23.17 -4.99
CA GLU A 557 6.92 22.38 -3.75
C GLU A 557 6.02 23.03 -2.69
N LEU A 558 6.24 24.32 -2.38
CA LEU A 558 5.45 25.06 -1.40
C LEU A 558 4.00 25.32 -1.86
N ALA A 559 3.72 25.46 -3.16
CA ALA A 559 2.35 25.53 -3.63
C ALA A 559 1.61 24.21 -3.36
N ASN A 560 2.23 23.08 -3.72
CA ASN A 560 1.63 21.74 -3.60
C ASN A 560 1.37 21.33 -2.13
N THR A 561 2.23 21.72 -1.18
CA THR A 561 1.97 21.45 0.25
C THR A 561 0.71 22.13 0.77
N THR A 562 0.26 23.23 0.14
CA THR A 562 -1.00 23.92 0.52
C THR A 562 -2.26 23.33 -0.11
N GLU A 563 -2.16 22.39 -1.05
CA GLU A 563 -3.34 21.80 -1.72
C GLU A 563 -3.96 20.60 -0.98
N SER A 564 -3.23 19.97 -0.04
CA SER A 564 -3.60 18.64 0.49
C SER A 564 -4.01 18.56 1.97
N ASP A 565 -3.43 19.35 2.87
CA ASP A 565 -3.69 19.22 4.31
C ASP A 565 -4.65 20.27 4.84
N VAL A 566 -5.86 19.83 5.20
CA VAL A 566 -6.76 20.59 6.06
C VAL A 566 -6.15 20.63 7.46
N GLU A 567 -5.94 21.83 8.00
CA GLU A 567 -5.35 22.04 9.34
C GLU A 567 -6.14 21.25 10.42
N PRO A 568 -5.62 20.10 10.91
CA PRO A 568 -6.44 19.10 11.58
C PRO A 568 -6.92 19.54 12.97
N ASN A 569 -6.24 20.52 13.55
CA ASN A 569 -6.46 21.06 14.88
C ASN A 569 -7.23 22.41 14.84
N SER A 570 -7.81 22.78 13.70
CA SER A 570 -8.58 24.01 13.52
C SER A 570 -10.08 23.69 13.34
N TYR A 571 -10.93 24.39 14.09
CA TYR A 571 -12.37 24.34 13.92
C TYR A 571 -13.08 25.61 14.41
N ILE A 572 -14.30 25.84 13.92
CA ILE A 572 -15.31 26.67 14.59
C ILE A 572 -16.45 25.79 15.05
N THR A 573 -16.78 25.82 16.34
CA THR A 573 -17.95 25.12 16.89
C THR A 573 -18.81 26.09 17.68
N ILE A 574 -20.04 26.30 17.22
CA ILE A 574 -20.99 27.28 17.78
C ILE A 574 -22.40 26.72 17.86
N SER A 575 -23.21 27.23 18.78
CA SER A 575 -24.63 26.88 18.90
C SER A 575 -25.44 27.39 17.69
N ASP A 576 -25.91 28.64 17.74
CA ASP A 576 -26.81 29.22 16.73
C ASP A 576 -26.17 30.44 16.06
N THR A 577 -26.47 30.69 14.78
CA THR A 577 -25.93 31.85 14.06
C THR A 577 -26.95 32.55 13.16
N THR A 578 -26.89 33.90 13.13
CA THR A 578 -27.73 34.75 12.29
C THR A 578 -26.94 35.92 11.70
N ASN A 579 -27.17 36.24 10.42
CA ASN A 579 -26.60 37.39 9.68
C ASN A 579 -25.07 37.51 9.72
N SER A 580 -24.36 36.41 10.01
CA SER A 580 -22.93 36.45 10.37
C SER A 580 -22.03 35.99 9.22
N LYS A 581 -20.71 36.09 9.43
CA LYS A 581 -19.68 35.52 8.57
C LYS A 581 -18.81 34.58 9.41
N ILE A 582 -18.59 33.37 8.92
CA ILE A 582 -17.85 32.31 9.61
C ILE A 582 -16.82 31.75 8.64
N TYR A 583 -15.54 31.76 9.04
CA TYR A 583 -14.44 31.16 8.30
C TYR A 583 -13.62 30.23 9.20
N SER A 584 -13.38 29.00 8.77
CA SER A 584 -12.37 28.10 9.35
C SER A 584 -11.47 27.51 8.26
N SER A 585 -10.16 27.40 8.55
CA SER A 585 -9.24 26.56 7.77
C SER A 585 -9.59 25.07 7.87
N GLY A 586 -10.09 24.65 9.04
CA GLY A 586 -10.58 23.30 9.29
C GLY A 586 -12.10 23.25 9.33
N ASN A 587 -12.64 22.47 10.26
CA ASN A 587 -14.07 22.12 10.29
C ASN A 587 -14.95 23.27 10.79
N VAL A 588 -16.23 23.26 10.43
CA VAL A 588 -17.24 24.14 11.03
C VAL A 588 -18.43 23.30 11.49
N ASN A 589 -18.80 23.43 12.77
CA ASN A 589 -19.93 22.75 13.39
C ASN A 589 -20.93 23.79 13.92
N ILE A 590 -22.17 23.74 13.42
CA ILE A 590 -23.29 24.55 13.90
C ILE A 590 -24.32 23.59 14.49
N ILE A 591 -24.22 23.40 15.81
CA ILE A 591 -24.91 22.34 16.55
C ILE A 591 -26.31 22.74 17.04
N GLY A 592 -26.58 24.05 17.11
CA GLY A 592 -27.82 24.61 17.63
C GLY A 592 -28.97 24.55 16.62
N LYS A 593 -30.00 25.36 16.86
CA LYS A 593 -31.29 25.24 16.15
C LYS A 593 -31.23 25.77 14.71
N GLY A 594 -30.30 26.65 14.36
CA GLY A 594 -30.08 27.02 12.97
C GLY A 594 -28.94 27.97 12.62
N CYS A 595 -28.72 28.04 11.32
CA CYS A 595 -27.83 28.95 10.61
C CYS A 595 -28.69 29.79 9.65
N ILE A 596 -28.88 31.08 9.96
CA ILE A 596 -29.86 31.94 9.27
C ILE A 596 -29.15 33.11 8.58
N ASN A 597 -29.31 33.22 7.25
CA ASN A 597 -28.75 34.33 6.46
C ASN A 597 -27.24 34.58 6.70
N THR A 598 -26.50 33.52 7.01
CA THR A 598 -25.09 33.56 7.39
C THR A 598 -24.24 33.06 6.22
N LYS A 599 -23.01 33.58 6.09
CA LYS A 599 -22.01 33.03 5.17
C LYS A 599 -21.02 32.15 5.92
N VAL A 600 -20.84 30.91 5.47
CA VAL A 600 -19.95 29.93 6.12
C VAL A 600 -18.95 29.37 5.12
N HIS A 601 -17.66 29.43 5.45
CA HIS A 601 -16.59 28.79 4.70
C HIS A 601 -15.78 27.86 5.62
N SER A 602 -15.78 26.57 5.30
CA SER A 602 -15.04 25.50 6.00
C SER A 602 -14.02 24.89 5.05
N GLY A 603 -12.73 24.99 5.36
CA GLY A 603 -11.67 24.23 4.67
C GLY A 603 -11.68 22.72 5.02
N GLY A 604 -12.32 22.35 6.14
CA GLY A 604 -12.69 20.98 6.48
C GLY A 604 -14.12 20.62 6.07
N GLN A 605 -14.76 19.77 6.87
CA GLN A 605 -16.19 19.44 6.75
C GLN A 605 -17.06 20.46 7.49
N LEU A 606 -18.20 20.79 6.89
CA LEU A 606 -19.26 21.57 7.52
C LEU A 606 -20.38 20.64 8.02
N LYS A 607 -20.75 20.74 9.31
CA LYS A 607 -21.92 20.10 9.94
C LYS A 607 -22.89 21.18 10.41
N VAL A 608 -24.18 21.06 10.06
CA VAL A 608 -25.28 21.90 10.55
C VAL A 608 -26.41 20.99 11.01
N ASP A 609 -26.58 20.87 12.33
CA ASP A 609 -27.51 19.91 12.95
C ASP A 609 -28.93 20.47 13.11
N GLY A 610 -29.02 21.78 13.21
CA GLY A 610 -30.27 22.52 13.06
C GLY A 610 -30.60 22.84 11.61
N ILE A 611 -31.24 24.00 11.44
CA ILE A 611 -31.85 24.40 10.18
C ILE A 611 -31.02 25.47 9.48
N LEU A 612 -30.62 25.23 8.22
CA LEU A 612 -29.95 26.20 7.36
C LEU A 612 -30.98 26.97 6.51
N ARG A 613 -31.13 28.28 6.74
CA ARG A 613 -32.12 29.14 6.06
C ARG A 613 -31.51 30.42 5.51
N GLY A 614 -31.35 30.46 4.19
CA GLY A 614 -30.74 31.60 3.49
C GLY A 614 -29.23 31.67 3.71
N GLY A 615 -28.58 32.57 2.97
CA GLY A 615 -27.12 32.68 2.96
C GLY A 615 -26.45 31.66 2.04
N GLU A 616 -25.17 31.42 2.30
CA GLU A 616 -24.26 30.69 1.42
C GLU A 616 -23.26 29.91 2.28
N VAL A 617 -23.19 28.60 2.10
CA VAL A 617 -22.29 27.74 2.88
C VAL A 617 -21.41 26.88 1.97
N TYR A 618 -20.15 26.71 2.38
CA TYR A 618 -19.16 25.90 1.69
C TYR A 618 -18.38 25.02 2.68
N GLY A 619 -18.21 23.74 2.35
CA GLY A 619 -17.31 22.82 3.04
C GLY A 619 -16.43 22.07 2.04
N ARG A 620 -15.10 22.26 2.10
CA ARG A 620 -14.14 21.65 1.16
C ARG A 620 -14.09 20.12 1.26
N LEU A 621 -14.34 19.54 2.44
CA LEU A 621 -14.42 18.08 2.64
C LEU A 621 -15.86 17.53 2.66
N GLY A 622 -16.82 18.26 2.07
CA GLY A 622 -18.23 17.92 2.07
C GLY A 622 -19.04 18.68 3.12
N VAL A 623 -20.36 18.62 2.97
CA VAL A 623 -21.33 19.32 3.83
C VAL A 623 -22.43 18.37 4.30
N LYS A 624 -22.79 18.45 5.58
CA LYS A 624 -23.93 17.76 6.20
C LYS A 624 -24.89 18.80 6.78
N VAL A 625 -26.17 18.72 6.41
CA VAL A 625 -27.23 19.59 6.95
C VAL A 625 -28.44 18.74 7.35
N ASN A 626 -29.09 19.05 8.46
CA ASN A 626 -30.35 18.39 8.83
C ASN A 626 -31.51 18.93 7.98
N GLU A 627 -31.92 20.18 8.17
CA GLU A 627 -32.95 20.84 7.35
C GLU A 627 -32.38 22.02 6.55
N ALA A 628 -32.63 22.06 5.24
CA ALA A 628 -32.20 23.14 4.34
C ALA A 628 -33.39 23.90 3.71
N GLY A 629 -33.29 25.23 3.67
CA GLY A 629 -34.28 26.11 3.06
C GLY A 629 -35.52 26.34 3.92
N ALA A 630 -36.58 26.85 3.30
CA ALA A 630 -37.87 27.09 3.93
C ALA A 630 -39.02 27.02 2.92
N ILE A 631 -40.24 26.76 3.41
CA ILE A 631 -41.50 26.73 2.63
C ILE A 631 -41.73 28.04 1.85
N SER A 632 -41.14 29.15 2.28
CA SER A 632 -41.14 30.46 1.60
C SER A 632 -40.24 30.54 0.35
N GLY A 633 -39.63 29.44 -0.11
CA GLY A 633 -38.72 29.44 -1.26
C GLY A 633 -37.40 30.20 -1.01
N THR A 634 -36.98 30.28 0.25
CA THR A 634 -35.82 31.07 0.67
C THR A 634 -34.52 30.49 0.11
N LYS A 635 -33.99 31.15 -0.93
CA LYS A 635 -32.75 30.75 -1.62
C LYS A 635 -31.62 30.47 -0.63
N THR A 636 -31.18 29.22 -0.60
CA THR A 636 -30.17 28.71 0.34
C THR A 636 -29.14 27.95 -0.48
N LEU A 637 -27.90 28.45 -0.55
CA LEU A 637 -26.82 27.86 -1.36
C LEU A 637 -25.90 26.99 -0.50
N ILE A 638 -25.77 25.72 -0.88
CA ILE A 638 -24.90 24.73 -0.24
C ILE A 638 -23.88 24.24 -1.27
N SER A 639 -22.59 24.40 -0.95
CA SER A 639 -21.49 24.18 -1.89
C SER A 639 -20.42 23.24 -1.34
N THR A 640 -19.81 22.43 -2.21
CA THR A 640 -18.62 21.60 -1.88
C THR A 640 -17.71 21.43 -3.09
N ALA A 641 -16.51 20.90 -2.88
CA ALA A 641 -15.58 20.52 -3.94
C ALA A 641 -16.09 19.32 -4.78
N SER A 642 -15.54 19.16 -5.99
CA SER A 642 -15.95 18.13 -6.97
C SER A 642 -15.71 16.69 -6.53
N ASP A 643 -14.75 16.46 -5.62
CA ASP A 643 -14.42 15.14 -5.04
C ASP A 643 -15.30 14.76 -3.83
N ARG A 644 -16.34 15.55 -3.51
CA ARG A 644 -17.13 15.41 -2.28
C ARG A 644 -18.63 15.42 -2.52
N SER A 645 -19.38 15.17 -1.45
CA SER A 645 -20.85 15.09 -1.44
C SER A 645 -21.48 16.09 -0.48
N ILE A 646 -22.75 16.40 -0.74
CA ILE A 646 -23.63 17.16 0.15
C ILE A 646 -24.70 16.19 0.66
N ILE A 647 -24.85 16.08 1.97
CA ILE A 647 -25.85 15.23 2.62
C ILE A 647 -26.90 16.14 3.30
N ILE A 648 -28.18 15.94 2.98
CA ILE A 648 -29.29 16.70 3.57
C ILE A 648 -30.43 15.78 3.97
N MET A 649 -30.82 15.78 5.24
CA MET A 649 -31.94 14.94 5.72
C MET A 649 -33.29 15.42 5.17
N ARG A 650 -33.47 16.74 5.05
CA ARG A 650 -34.64 17.38 4.41
C ARG A 650 -34.26 18.69 3.73
N ALA A 651 -34.67 18.90 2.48
CA ALA A 651 -34.47 20.16 1.78
C ALA A 651 -35.78 20.68 1.16
N TYR A 652 -36.03 21.98 1.30
CA TYR A 652 -37.16 22.68 0.70
C TYR A 652 -36.86 23.20 -0.71
N GLU A 653 -37.92 23.52 -1.44
CA GLU A 653 -37.87 24.25 -2.71
C GLU A 653 -37.00 25.52 -2.60
N GLY A 654 -36.21 25.80 -3.64
CA GLY A 654 -35.31 26.95 -3.67
C GLY A 654 -33.95 26.71 -2.98
N THR A 655 -33.73 25.53 -2.39
CA THR A 655 -32.38 25.07 -2.03
C THR A 655 -31.56 24.85 -3.30
N ILE A 656 -30.31 25.34 -3.32
CA ILE A 656 -29.38 25.25 -4.44
C ILE A 656 -28.15 24.48 -3.99
N LEU A 657 -27.84 23.40 -4.71
CA LEU A 657 -26.68 22.54 -4.48
C LEU A 657 -25.60 22.85 -5.53
N ARG A 658 -24.36 23.05 -5.10
CA ARG A 658 -23.19 23.23 -5.98
C ARG A 658 -22.10 22.22 -5.62
N ILE A 659 -21.60 21.48 -6.60
CA ILE A 659 -20.53 20.50 -6.42
C ILE A 659 -19.48 20.73 -7.52
N GLY A 660 -18.33 21.29 -7.15
CA GLY A 660 -17.42 21.89 -8.12
C GLY A 660 -18.11 23.02 -8.90
N ASP A 661 -18.15 22.93 -10.22
CA ASP A 661 -18.85 23.90 -11.09
C ASP A 661 -20.28 23.48 -11.48
N ALA A 662 -20.70 22.27 -11.17
CA ALA A 662 -22.08 21.84 -11.37
C ALA A 662 -23.01 22.49 -10.35
N VAL A 663 -24.20 22.91 -10.79
CA VAL A 663 -25.22 23.56 -9.94
C VAL A 663 -26.59 22.95 -10.23
N ARG A 664 -27.34 22.60 -9.18
CA ARG A 664 -28.70 22.03 -9.25
C ARG A 664 -29.60 22.66 -8.19
N GLN A 665 -30.69 23.29 -8.63
CA GLN A 665 -31.74 23.80 -7.73
C GLN A 665 -32.82 22.72 -7.49
N LEU A 666 -33.38 22.69 -6.29
CA LEU A 666 -34.57 21.90 -5.96
C LEU A 666 -35.85 22.68 -6.26
N PHE A 667 -36.79 22.03 -6.95
CA PHE A 667 -38.10 22.59 -7.35
C PHE A 667 -39.27 22.02 -6.53
N GLN A 668 -39.00 21.19 -5.52
CA GLN A 668 -39.97 20.61 -4.59
C GLN A 668 -39.28 20.28 -3.25
N GLU A 669 -40.03 19.87 -2.22
CA GLU A 669 -39.45 19.31 -0.98
C GLU A 669 -38.89 17.90 -1.26
N GLU A 670 -37.65 17.67 -0.86
CA GLU A 670 -36.91 16.40 -1.05
C GLU A 670 -36.31 15.95 0.30
N LYS A 671 -36.05 14.64 0.46
CA LYS A 671 -35.59 14.03 1.73
C LYS A 671 -34.48 13.02 1.51
N PHE A 672 -33.62 12.88 2.51
CA PHE A 672 -32.45 11.98 2.50
C PHE A 672 -31.55 12.16 1.27
N ILE A 673 -31.33 13.39 0.84
CA ILE A 673 -30.50 13.70 -0.33
C ILE A 673 -29.04 13.38 0.01
N LYS A 674 -28.42 12.49 -0.76
CA LYS A 674 -26.96 12.38 -0.85
C LYS A 674 -26.52 12.78 -2.26
N ALA A 675 -26.18 14.06 -2.43
CA ALA A 675 -25.80 14.63 -3.71
C ALA A 675 -24.29 14.49 -3.97
N LYS A 676 -23.92 14.01 -5.15
CA LYS A 676 -22.52 13.89 -5.63
C LYS A 676 -22.45 14.11 -7.15
N LEU A 677 -21.24 14.20 -7.71
CA LEU A 677 -21.06 14.14 -9.16
C LEU A 677 -21.10 12.69 -9.68
N ASP A 678 -21.58 12.53 -10.90
CA ASP A 678 -21.36 11.33 -11.72
C ASP A 678 -20.11 11.47 -12.62
N GLU A 679 -19.83 10.45 -13.43
CA GLU A 679 -18.70 10.45 -14.39
C GLU A 679 -18.82 11.54 -15.47
N ASN A 680 -20.01 12.10 -15.68
CA ASN A 680 -20.29 13.19 -16.63
C ASN A 680 -20.21 14.59 -15.97
N GLY A 681 -19.89 14.68 -14.68
CA GLY A 681 -19.86 15.94 -13.93
C GLY A 681 -21.24 16.52 -13.60
N GLN A 682 -22.30 15.70 -13.59
CA GLN A 682 -23.66 16.11 -13.25
C GLN A 682 -24.01 15.75 -11.81
N ILE A 683 -24.81 16.58 -11.12
CA ILE A 683 -25.26 16.31 -9.75
C ILE A 683 -26.35 15.25 -9.75
N ILE A 684 -25.99 14.03 -9.35
CA ILE A 684 -26.91 12.92 -9.06
C ILE A 684 -27.20 12.83 -7.56
N PHE A 685 -28.32 12.19 -7.22
CA PHE A 685 -28.69 11.86 -5.83
C PHE A 685 -28.62 10.34 -5.67
N GLU A 686 -28.01 9.89 -4.57
CA GLU A 686 -28.05 8.49 -4.08
C GLU A 686 -29.11 8.31 -2.99
#